data_AF-A0A063ZLG2-F1
#
_entry.id   AF-A0A063ZLG2-F1
#
_cell.length_a   1.000
_cell.length_b   1.000
_cell.length_c   1.000
_cell.angle_alpha   90.00
_cell.angle_beta   90.00
_cell.angle_gamma   90.00
#
_symmetry.space_group_name_H-M   'P 1'
#
loop_
_entity.id
_entity.type
_entity.pdbx_description
1 polymer ?
#
loop_
_entity_poly.entity_id
_entity_poly.type
_entity_poly.pdbx_seq_one_letter_code
_entity_poly.pdbx_strand_id
1 'polypeptide(L)'
;MQQCPRRTILGGIGATMAATLAGSTVAAPDDDRVPKASTTTESSFDDVLAPLPASVAEDSMAVAVTNYERMREADQPYGPTPPINTAEMDADNVSKSAFVTSYTDEYSRPLTVLSGDIELPESTDSSETDAGVEYEYYDAESDAVVASDGDVVVASTDRETVEAAFDANAGKADRLLETESAIESGLSTFPESDARSVQISDEQPTLSEFEDVDIEYTITAQTVIDADTIEMSVGIELADESDATDELIETLESQFAYAATTDEPSAEVDGSFVSTTVTRDLAAERAVREHESPGYLQVERDFDIEDDDRLEIEIGRGDPTPIEDLTLEVDDEPYDRDIWADGHGKLEEGDTIVIEMDDVEPNLSVSLTHEHELGSSSSGTTILSHFRFESSYDVDSGELTLEYADEFPLDGDQVFVAAFEERRFYRSNEEATEPRTSSQPWDGETMAEGDTATIEDVEAGDTVIVGWKGTDYDDSISRQQANPPGRARFEYQYDDETLEATLEFGPLSSDPDSESTDDVERSASEYELQIDGEPADTQWTDEFDTVSTGATIEVDDVAVGSDVEAVWAETDATIGGTHAQPSIDLAYDDGTVEHVGGDALPAADLEAEIWAENGSYTLTLGDEIDGDFEDGDSFTVDAESVTDRSGDDVDEIGTVHHVSVRYDGEYRVGYAFPER
;
A
#
# COMPACT_ATOMS: atom_id res chain seq x y z
N MET A 1 -49.67 -3.30 -10.14
CA MET A 1 -50.25 -4.60 -10.56
C MET A 1 -49.45 -5.01 -11.79
N GLN A 2 -48.67 -6.09 -11.78
CA GLN A 2 -48.35 -7.03 -10.68
C GLN A 2 -47.37 -6.32 -9.68
N GLN A 3 -46.56 -6.86 -8.75
CA GLN A 3 -46.21 -8.24 -8.32
C GLN A 3 -45.28 -9.00 -9.29
N CYS A 4 -44.49 -10.02 -8.94
CA CYS A 4 -44.02 -10.62 -7.66
C CYS A 4 -42.65 -11.31 -8.00
N PRO A 5 -41.81 -11.80 -7.05
CA PRO A 5 -42.15 -12.21 -5.67
C PRO A 5 -41.21 -11.71 -4.54
N ARG A 6 -41.72 -11.72 -3.31
CA ARG A 6 -40.89 -11.89 -2.09
C ARG A 6 -40.74 -13.38 -1.79
N ARG A 7 -39.60 -13.82 -1.28
CA ARG A 7 -39.43 -15.19 -0.77
C ARG A 7 -38.61 -15.22 0.53
N THR A 8 -39.29 -15.31 1.66
CA THR A 8 -38.68 -15.51 2.98
C THR A 8 -38.30 -16.98 3.15
N ILE A 9 -37.06 -17.23 3.60
CA ILE A 9 -36.66 -18.43 4.35
C ILE A 9 -35.94 -17.93 5.61
N LEU A 10 -36.11 -18.64 6.74
CA LEU A 10 -35.70 -18.16 8.07
C LEU A 10 -35.48 -19.36 9.01
N GLY A 11 -34.34 -19.37 9.72
CA GLY A 11 -33.95 -20.36 10.74
C GLY A 11 -32.75 -21.21 10.29
N GLY A 12 -31.63 -21.28 11.04
CA GLY A 12 -31.28 -20.65 12.31
C GLY A 12 -31.57 -21.50 13.56
N ILE A 13 -30.58 -21.61 14.45
CA ILE A 13 -30.53 -22.16 15.82
C ILE A 13 -29.24 -21.59 16.45
N GLY A 14 -29.16 -21.19 17.73
CA GLY A 14 -30.23 -21.04 18.72
C GLY A 14 -29.71 -20.75 20.13
N ALA A 15 -29.95 -19.54 20.64
CA ALA A 15 -29.55 -19.12 21.99
C ALA A 15 -30.24 -19.95 23.10
N THR A 16 -29.53 -20.30 24.16
CA THR A 16 -30.07 -21.09 25.29
C THR A 16 -29.61 -20.57 26.67
N MET A 17 -30.40 -19.69 27.28
CA MET A 17 -30.30 -19.42 28.73
C MET A 17 -31.05 -20.48 29.54
N ALA A 18 -30.43 -21.04 30.59
CA ALA A 18 -31.12 -21.76 31.66
C ALA A 18 -30.30 -21.73 32.96
N ALA A 19 -30.94 -21.53 34.11
CA ALA A 19 -30.25 -21.33 35.39
C ALA A 19 -30.81 -22.18 36.56
N THR A 20 -29.94 -22.40 37.55
CA THR A 20 -30.18 -22.83 38.95
C THR A 20 -30.47 -24.30 39.32
N LEU A 21 -29.53 -24.83 40.12
CA LEU A 21 -29.69 -25.53 41.42
C LEU A 21 -29.88 -27.08 41.54
N ALA A 22 -28.87 -27.65 42.21
CA ALA A 22 -28.96 -28.59 43.36
C ALA A 22 -28.99 -30.13 43.14
N GLY A 23 -27.81 -30.72 43.00
CA GLY A 23 -27.19 -31.45 44.14
C GLY A 23 -27.33 -32.99 44.25
N SER A 24 -26.19 -33.67 44.36
CA SER A 24 -26.02 -35.01 44.99
C SER A 24 -24.54 -35.27 45.31
N THR A 25 -24.24 -35.91 46.45
CA THR A 25 -22.87 -36.15 46.94
C THR A 25 -22.55 -37.62 47.19
N VAL A 26 -21.43 -38.11 46.64
CA VAL A 26 -20.61 -39.27 47.09
C VAL A 26 -19.14 -38.95 46.70
N ALA A 27 -18.13 -39.46 47.40
CA ALA A 27 -16.78 -38.89 47.38
C ALA A 27 -15.62 -39.90 47.20
N ALA A 28 -14.52 -39.37 46.64
CA ALA A 28 -13.10 -39.65 46.95
C ALA A 28 -12.51 -41.05 46.58
N PRO A 29 -11.16 -41.20 46.47
CA PRO A 29 -10.10 -40.24 46.82
C PRO A 29 -8.98 -39.96 45.78
N ASP A 30 -8.30 -38.83 46.02
CA ASP A 30 -6.87 -38.50 45.86
C ASP A 30 -6.08 -38.96 44.61
N ASP A 31 -5.64 -38.00 43.80
CA ASP A 31 -4.20 -37.64 43.70
C ASP A 31 -4.08 -36.12 43.38
N ASP A 32 -2.94 -35.48 43.69
CA ASP A 32 -2.82 -34.01 43.73
C ASP A 32 -2.43 -33.36 42.39
N ARG A 33 -3.35 -32.55 41.81
CA ARG A 33 -3.07 -31.33 41.02
C ARG A 33 -4.39 -30.59 40.76
N VAL A 34 -4.54 -29.39 41.32
CA VAL A 34 -5.67 -28.49 41.09
C VAL A 34 -5.07 -27.11 40.81
N PRO A 35 -5.31 -26.50 39.62
CA PRO A 35 -4.92 -25.11 39.39
C PRO A 35 -5.56 -24.21 40.43
N LYS A 36 -4.79 -23.26 40.98
CA LYS A 36 -5.41 -22.14 41.70
C LYS A 36 -6.17 -21.33 40.64
N ALA A 37 -7.50 -21.37 40.66
CA ALA A 37 -8.26 -20.32 40.00
C ALA A 37 -7.98 -19.01 40.76
N SER A 38 -7.29 -18.07 40.12
CA SER A 38 -6.97 -16.77 40.71
C SER A 38 -8.27 -16.05 41.09
N THR A 39 -8.33 -15.52 42.30
CA THR A 39 -9.57 -14.95 42.84
C THR A 39 -9.70 -13.51 42.39
N THR A 40 -10.43 -13.30 41.29
CA THR A 40 -10.71 -12.01 40.65
C THR A 40 -11.00 -10.92 41.68
N THR A 41 -9.96 -10.15 41.95
CA THR A 41 -9.99 -8.88 42.66
C THR A 41 -9.69 -7.86 41.58
N GLU A 42 -10.45 -6.77 41.50
CA GLU A 42 -10.25 -5.75 40.47
C GLU A 42 -8.81 -5.25 40.55
N SER A 43 -7.98 -5.63 39.57
CA SER A 43 -6.57 -5.23 39.53
C SER A 43 -6.46 -3.74 39.28
N SER A 44 -5.44 -3.15 39.90
CA SER A 44 -5.08 -1.74 39.79
C SER A 44 -3.87 -1.58 38.85
N PHE A 45 -3.56 -0.35 38.46
CA PHE A 45 -2.29 -0.10 37.77
C PHE A 45 -1.07 -0.33 38.68
N ASP A 46 -1.21 -0.22 40.00
CA ASP A 46 -0.14 -0.56 40.94
C ASP A 46 0.33 -2.02 40.75
N ASP A 47 -0.57 -2.94 40.35
CA ASP A 47 -0.24 -4.36 40.18
C ASP A 47 0.62 -4.64 38.93
N VAL A 48 0.51 -3.82 37.87
CA VAL A 48 1.36 -3.91 36.65
C VAL A 48 2.54 -2.93 36.66
N LEU A 49 2.50 -1.88 37.49
CA LEU A 49 3.61 -0.93 37.67
C LEU A 49 4.60 -1.38 38.77
N ALA A 50 4.15 -2.13 39.78
CA ALA A 50 5.00 -2.67 40.84
C ALA A 50 6.14 -3.59 40.38
N PRO A 51 6.00 -4.38 39.29
CA PRO A 51 7.09 -5.17 38.73
C PRO A 51 8.12 -4.39 37.90
N LEU A 52 7.97 -3.08 37.67
CA LEU A 52 8.95 -2.30 36.88
C LEU A 52 10.23 -2.02 37.71
N PRO A 53 11.39 -2.60 37.36
CA PRO A 53 12.62 -2.46 38.14
C PRO A 53 13.37 -1.16 37.76
N ALA A 54 14.19 -0.64 38.68
CA ALA A 54 15.07 0.50 38.38
C ALA A 54 16.17 0.19 37.35
N SER A 55 16.32 -1.07 36.90
CA SER A 55 17.33 -1.49 35.92
C SER A 55 16.93 -1.24 34.46
N VAL A 56 15.70 -0.80 34.18
CA VAL A 56 15.24 -0.39 32.83
C VAL A 56 15.03 1.13 32.71
N ALA A 57 15.61 1.91 33.62
CA ALA A 57 15.64 3.36 33.56
C ALA A 57 16.72 3.83 32.57
N GLU A 58 16.33 4.66 31.60
CA GLU A 58 17.20 5.23 30.57
C GLU A 58 16.94 6.74 30.46
N ASP A 59 17.94 7.52 29.99
CA ASP A 59 17.83 8.98 29.84
C ASP A 59 16.74 9.40 28.81
N SER A 60 16.37 8.52 27.88
CA SER A 60 15.21 8.68 26.98
C SER A 60 14.36 7.41 26.90
N MET A 61 13.13 7.50 27.38
CA MET A 61 12.18 6.38 27.46
C MET A 61 10.71 6.84 27.59
N ALA A 62 9.78 5.94 27.29
CA ALA A 62 8.38 6.08 27.68
C ALA A 62 7.89 4.88 28.51
N VAL A 63 7.01 5.17 29.46
CA VAL A 63 6.28 4.16 30.25
C VAL A 63 4.79 4.33 29.98
N ALA A 64 4.17 3.28 29.44
CA ALA A 64 2.75 3.24 29.10
C ALA A 64 2.02 2.17 29.92
N VAL A 65 0.80 2.48 30.33
CA VAL A 65 -0.07 1.61 31.14
C VAL A 65 -1.51 1.70 30.65
N THR A 66 -2.15 0.54 30.45
CA THR A 66 -3.45 0.44 29.74
C THR A 66 -4.37 -0.58 30.38
N ASN A 67 -5.65 -0.23 30.52
CA ASN A 67 -6.71 -1.10 31.04
C ASN A 67 -7.60 -1.60 29.89
N TYR A 68 -7.24 -2.74 29.29
CA TYR A 68 -7.93 -3.30 28.13
C TYR A 68 -9.38 -3.70 28.41
N GLU A 69 -9.71 -4.11 29.64
CA GLU A 69 -11.11 -4.39 30.05
C GLU A 69 -12.01 -3.17 29.82
N ARG A 70 -11.48 -1.98 30.10
CA ARG A 70 -12.16 -0.69 29.99
C ARG A 70 -12.04 -0.09 28.59
N MET A 71 -10.85 -0.11 28.01
CA MET A 71 -10.62 0.41 26.66
C MET A 71 -11.42 -0.35 25.59
N ARG A 72 -11.74 -1.64 25.81
CA ARG A 72 -12.64 -2.45 24.96
C ARG A 72 -14.14 -2.15 25.15
N GLU A 73 -14.55 -1.37 26.15
CA GLU A 73 -15.93 -0.87 26.23
C GLU A 73 -16.21 0.18 25.15
N ALA A 74 -15.18 0.87 24.67
CA ALA A 74 -15.26 1.88 23.61
C ALA A 74 -15.10 1.26 22.22
N ASP A 75 -15.97 1.67 21.29
CA ASP A 75 -16.10 1.16 19.93
C ASP A 75 -15.10 1.86 18.98
N GLN A 76 -13.81 1.80 19.34
CA GLN A 76 -12.73 2.50 18.62
C GLN A 76 -12.42 1.85 17.26
N PRO A 77 -12.10 2.63 16.22
CA PRO A 77 -11.82 2.12 14.87
C PRO A 77 -10.65 1.14 14.80
N TYR A 78 -9.64 1.37 15.65
CA TYR A 78 -8.56 0.45 15.93
C TYR A 78 -8.72 0.00 17.39
N GLY A 79 -9.29 -1.20 17.58
CA GLY A 79 -9.52 -1.77 18.90
C GLY A 79 -8.21 -1.87 19.70
N PRO A 80 -8.23 -1.60 21.01
CA PRO A 80 -7.01 -1.53 21.82
C PRO A 80 -6.36 -2.92 21.93
N THR A 81 -5.27 -3.12 21.20
CA THR A 81 -4.48 -4.34 21.25
C THR A 81 -3.40 -4.26 22.35
N PRO A 82 -3.21 -5.30 23.17
CA PRO A 82 -2.04 -5.41 24.03
C PRO A 82 -0.77 -5.60 23.18
N PRO A 83 0.39 -5.03 23.57
CA PRO A 83 1.66 -5.12 22.83
C PRO A 83 2.32 -6.49 23.03
N ILE A 84 1.62 -7.54 22.59
CA ILE A 84 2.05 -8.94 22.63
C ILE A 84 3.00 -9.19 21.45
N ASN A 85 4.30 -9.31 21.73
CA ASN A 85 5.33 -9.63 20.75
C ASN A 85 5.56 -11.17 20.60
N THR A 86 4.63 -11.99 21.09
CA THR A 86 4.70 -13.46 21.13
C THR A 86 3.39 -14.08 20.67
N ALA A 87 3.41 -14.84 19.58
CA ALA A 87 2.19 -15.34 18.90
C ALA A 87 1.34 -16.35 19.71
N GLU A 88 1.77 -16.71 20.91
CA GLU A 88 1.18 -17.75 21.77
C GLU A 88 0.18 -17.21 22.82
N MET A 89 0.06 -15.89 23.00
CA MET A 89 -0.87 -15.29 23.96
C MET A 89 -2.12 -14.74 23.28
N ASP A 90 -3.30 -15.15 23.75
CA ASP A 90 -4.57 -14.54 23.37
C ASP A 90 -4.71 -13.13 23.96
N ALA A 91 -4.90 -12.15 23.09
CA ALA A 91 -5.06 -10.75 23.46
C ALA A 91 -6.27 -10.51 24.38
N ASP A 92 -7.39 -11.22 24.18
CA ASP A 92 -8.63 -11.00 24.94
C ASP A 92 -8.50 -11.40 26.42
N ASN A 93 -7.55 -12.28 26.75
CA ASN A 93 -7.24 -12.68 28.12
C ASN A 93 -6.39 -11.63 28.88
N VAL A 94 -5.83 -10.62 28.21
CA VAL A 94 -5.13 -9.51 28.87
C VAL A 94 -6.15 -8.50 29.41
N SER A 95 -6.17 -8.32 30.72
CA SER A 95 -6.96 -7.29 31.40
C SER A 95 -6.24 -5.94 31.41
N LYS A 96 -4.95 -5.91 31.79
CA LYS A 96 -4.15 -4.68 31.89
C LYS A 96 -2.69 -4.93 31.54
N SER A 97 -1.99 -3.92 31.02
CA SER A 97 -0.53 -3.95 30.82
C SER A 97 0.16 -2.73 31.39
N ALA A 98 1.46 -2.87 31.68
CA ALA A 98 2.43 -1.78 31.65
C ALA A 98 3.61 -2.18 30.75
N PHE A 99 4.22 -1.24 30.03
CA PHE A 99 5.44 -1.51 29.26
C PHE A 99 6.38 -0.31 29.22
N VAL A 100 7.67 -0.58 29.09
CA VAL A 100 8.75 0.41 28.95
C VAL A 100 9.29 0.35 27.52
N THR A 101 9.48 1.51 26.92
CA THR A 101 10.08 1.69 25.59
C THR A 101 11.28 2.61 25.71
N SER A 102 12.44 2.24 25.17
CA SER A 102 13.62 3.11 25.08
C SER A 102 13.74 3.73 23.69
N TYR A 103 14.13 5.01 23.64
CA TYR A 103 14.37 5.78 22.42
C TYR A 103 15.85 6.24 22.33
N THR A 104 16.76 5.36 22.75
CA THR A 104 18.23 5.55 22.66
C THR A 104 18.73 5.17 21.26
N ASP A 105 20.00 4.74 21.10
CA ASP A 105 20.62 4.43 19.79
C ASP A 105 19.80 3.44 18.91
N GLU A 106 18.99 2.57 19.52
CA GLU A 106 18.08 1.64 18.82
C GLU A 106 16.72 1.54 19.55
N TYR A 107 15.60 1.58 18.80
CA TYR A 107 14.25 1.41 19.38
C TYR A 107 14.09 0.03 20.02
N SER A 108 13.75 0.01 21.31
CA SER A 108 13.57 -1.25 22.05
C SER A 108 12.46 -1.17 23.09
N ARG A 109 11.89 -2.34 23.42
CA ARG A 109 10.93 -2.51 24.53
C ARG A 109 11.56 -3.43 25.58
N PRO A 110 12.40 -2.91 26.50
CA PRO A 110 13.14 -3.76 27.45
C PRO A 110 12.24 -4.55 28.40
N LEU A 111 10.99 -4.11 28.65
CA LEU A 111 10.08 -4.80 29.56
C LEU A 111 8.61 -4.58 29.21
N THR A 112 7.85 -5.67 29.17
CA THR A 112 6.38 -5.70 29.15
C THR A 112 5.86 -6.50 30.34
N VAL A 113 4.87 -5.97 31.04
CA VAL A 113 4.17 -6.58 32.18
C VAL A 113 2.68 -6.65 31.86
N LEU A 114 2.07 -7.82 32.00
CA LEU A 114 0.66 -8.09 31.71
C LEU A 114 -0.04 -8.67 32.95
N SER A 115 -1.35 -8.44 33.06
CA SER A 115 -2.23 -9.10 34.03
C SER A 115 -3.57 -9.43 33.38
N GLY A 116 -4.19 -10.53 33.81
CA GLY A 116 -5.44 -11.07 33.26
C GLY A 116 -5.51 -12.59 33.44
N ASP A 117 -6.48 -13.25 32.81
CA ASP A 117 -6.63 -14.72 32.82
C ASP A 117 -5.69 -15.38 31.77
N ILE A 118 -4.40 -15.03 31.79
CA ILE A 118 -3.40 -15.43 30.79
C ILE A 118 -2.83 -16.82 31.14
N GLU A 119 -3.05 -17.81 30.26
CA GLU A 119 -2.45 -19.15 30.40
C GLU A 119 -1.08 -19.21 29.67
N LEU A 120 -0.05 -19.72 30.35
CA LEU A 120 1.25 -20.05 29.74
C LEU A 120 1.18 -21.43 29.03
N PRO A 121 2.02 -21.70 28.01
CA PRO A 121 2.05 -22.99 27.30
C PRO A 121 2.36 -24.18 28.23
N GLU A 122 1.94 -25.40 27.86
CA GLU A 122 2.11 -26.62 28.68
C GLU A 122 3.57 -27.02 29.01
N SER A 123 4.56 -26.35 28.42
CA SER A 123 6.00 -26.63 28.55
C SER A 123 6.80 -25.46 29.13
N THR A 124 6.44 -25.02 30.35
CA THR A 124 7.26 -24.11 31.16
C THR A 124 8.33 -24.86 31.98
N ASP A 125 9.46 -24.19 32.22
CA ASP A 125 10.43 -24.52 33.26
C ASP A 125 10.15 -23.66 34.52
N SER A 126 10.57 -24.12 35.70
CA SER A 126 10.41 -23.35 36.96
C SER A 126 11.74 -22.91 37.55
N SER A 127 11.74 -21.74 38.20
CA SER A 127 12.92 -21.01 38.67
C SER A 127 12.65 -20.33 40.02
N GLU A 128 13.71 -19.87 40.69
CA GLU A 128 13.68 -19.07 41.91
C GLU A 128 14.67 -17.90 41.74
N THR A 129 14.24 -16.65 41.93
CA THR A 129 15.14 -15.47 41.86
C THR A 129 16.17 -15.48 42.99
N ASP A 130 17.25 -14.70 42.87
CA ASP A 130 18.31 -14.61 43.91
C ASP A 130 17.77 -14.04 45.25
N ALA A 131 16.60 -13.36 45.25
CA ALA A 131 15.88 -12.95 46.47
C ALA A 131 14.79 -13.93 46.97
N GLY A 132 14.52 -15.01 46.24
CA GLY A 132 13.62 -16.10 46.65
C GLY A 132 12.16 -15.96 46.18
N VAL A 133 11.93 -15.48 44.95
CA VAL A 133 10.62 -15.50 44.29
C VAL A 133 10.55 -16.71 43.35
N GLU A 134 9.63 -17.65 43.59
CA GLU A 134 9.36 -18.79 42.70
C GLU A 134 8.53 -18.32 41.49
N TYR A 135 8.95 -18.64 40.26
CA TYR A 135 8.24 -18.31 39.01
C TYR A 135 8.36 -19.42 37.96
N GLU A 136 7.43 -19.48 37.02
CA GLU A 136 7.46 -20.35 35.84
C GLU A 136 7.78 -19.52 34.58
N TYR A 137 8.52 -20.07 33.62
CA TYR A 137 8.95 -19.35 32.42
C TYR A 137 9.11 -20.26 31.20
N TYR A 138 9.17 -19.67 30.01
CA TYR A 138 9.61 -20.31 28.78
C TYR A 138 10.39 -19.31 27.89
N ASP A 139 11.17 -19.86 26.96
CA ASP A 139 11.86 -19.09 25.92
C ASP A 139 10.99 -19.15 24.64
N ALA A 140 10.53 -17.99 24.16
CA ALA A 140 9.61 -17.87 23.02
C ALA A 140 10.35 -17.85 21.67
N GLU A 141 9.65 -18.10 20.56
CA GLU A 141 10.25 -18.15 19.21
C GLU A 141 10.86 -16.82 18.74
N SER A 142 10.51 -15.68 19.37
CA SER A 142 11.01 -14.34 19.07
C SER A 142 12.25 -13.92 19.89
N ASP A 143 13.09 -14.88 20.30
CA ASP A 143 14.27 -14.69 21.17
C ASP A 143 13.94 -14.00 22.53
N ALA A 144 12.67 -14.03 22.95
CA ALA A 144 12.18 -13.40 24.18
C ALA A 144 11.96 -14.40 25.32
N VAL A 145 12.20 -13.97 26.56
CA VAL A 145 11.90 -14.74 27.77
C VAL A 145 10.57 -14.28 28.34
N VAL A 146 9.64 -15.22 28.51
CA VAL A 146 8.30 -14.98 29.07
C VAL A 146 8.15 -15.74 30.39
N ALA A 147 7.63 -15.10 31.43
CA ALA A 147 7.52 -15.68 32.77
C ALA A 147 6.27 -15.23 33.54
N SER A 148 5.89 -15.97 34.59
CA SER A 148 4.81 -15.62 35.51
C SER A 148 5.05 -16.13 36.94
N ASP A 149 4.61 -15.35 37.93
CA ASP A 149 4.48 -15.77 39.34
C ASP A 149 3.06 -16.31 39.68
N GLY A 150 2.15 -16.29 38.70
CA GLY A 150 0.75 -16.67 38.81
C GLY A 150 -0.22 -15.53 39.14
N ASP A 151 0.29 -14.32 39.40
CA ASP A 151 -0.51 -13.09 39.57
C ASP A 151 -0.22 -12.06 38.44
N VAL A 152 1.01 -12.02 37.89
CA VAL A 152 1.39 -11.24 36.68
C VAL A 152 2.18 -12.07 35.66
N VAL A 153 2.21 -11.63 34.40
CA VAL A 153 3.10 -12.14 33.35
C VAL A 153 4.11 -11.06 32.97
N VAL A 154 5.37 -11.45 32.79
CA VAL A 154 6.50 -10.56 32.46
C VAL A 154 7.20 -11.08 31.21
N ALA A 155 7.49 -10.19 30.25
CA ALA A 155 8.22 -10.50 29.03
C ALA A 155 9.35 -9.49 28.79
N SER A 156 10.52 -10.00 28.38
CA SER A 156 11.71 -9.21 28.02
C SER A 156 12.58 -10.00 27.03
N THR A 157 13.56 -9.35 26.40
CA THR A 157 14.58 -10.03 25.57
C THR A 157 15.64 -10.75 26.40
N ASP A 158 15.69 -10.56 27.73
CA ASP A 158 16.64 -11.23 28.60
C ASP A 158 16.05 -11.64 29.96
N ARG A 159 16.68 -12.66 30.57
CA ARG A 159 16.24 -13.26 31.83
C ARG A 159 16.64 -12.44 33.07
N GLU A 160 17.73 -11.69 33.04
CA GLU A 160 18.19 -10.87 34.17
C GLU A 160 17.19 -9.73 34.43
N THR A 161 16.64 -9.13 33.36
CA THR A 161 15.54 -8.16 33.42
C THR A 161 14.23 -8.78 33.94
N VAL A 162 13.89 -10.01 33.54
CA VAL A 162 12.72 -10.73 34.09
C VAL A 162 12.87 -11.05 35.58
N GLU A 163 14.04 -11.55 36.01
CA GLU A 163 14.31 -11.85 37.42
C GLU A 163 14.32 -10.55 38.27
N ALA A 164 14.84 -9.45 37.74
CA ALA A 164 14.80 -8.13 38.37
C ALA A 164 13.36 -7.60 38.53
N ALA A 165 12.47 -7.84 37.56
CA ALA A 165 11.07 -7.43 37.62
C ALA A 165 10.29 -8.15 38.74
N PHE A 166 10.49 -9.45 38.92
CA PHE A 166 9.89 -10.18 40.06
C PHE A 166 10.46 -9.74 41.40
N ASP A 167 11.76 -9.43 41.47
CA ASP A 167 12.38 -8.88 42.67
C ASP A 167 11.89 -7.45 42.98
N ALA A 168 11.58 -6.63 41.97
CA ALA A 168 10.91 -5.34 42.12
C ALA A 168 9.47 -5.50 42.63
N ASN A 169 8.68 -6.42 42.03
CA ASN A 169 7.33 -6.75 42.48
C ASN A 169 7.32 -7.18 43.96
N ALA A 170 8.22 -8.09 44.33
CA ALA A 170 8.36 -8.58 45.70
C ALA A 170 8.92 -7.54 46.70
N GLY A 171 9.38 -6.36 46.26
CA GLY A 171 10.05 -5.36 47.11
C GLY A 171 11.38 -5.89 47.65
N LYS A 172 12.27 -6.27 46.72
CA LYS A 172 13.63 -6.80 46.93
C LYS A 172 14.66 -5.99 46.14
N ALA A 173 14.32 -5.59 44.92
CA ALA A 173 15.02 -4.57 44.13
C ALA A 173 14.36 -3.18 44.30
N ASP A 174 15.09 -2.13 43.92
CA ASP A 174 14.57 -0.76 43.80
C ASP A 174 13.70 -0.64 42.53
N ARG A 175 12.61 0.15 42.57
CA ARG A 175 11.62 0.25 41.47
C ARG A 175 11.88 1.44 40.53
N LEU A 176 11.38 1.34 39.30
CA LEU A 176 11.47 2.40 38.29
C LEU A 176 10.87 3.72 38.80
N LEU A 177 9.62 3.68 39.28
CA LEU A 177 8.91 4.86 39.78
C LEU A 177 9.49 5.44 41.10
N GLU A 178 10.25 4.65 41.86
CA GLU A 178 10.98 5.15 43.05
C GLU A 178 12.29 5.86 42.68
N THR A 179 12.73 5.75 41.42
CA THR A 179 13.97 6.31 40.88
C THR A 179 13.66 7.49 39.96
N GLU A 180 12.73 7.31 39.03
CA GLU A 180 12.40 8.26 37.96
C GLU A 180 11.13 9.06 38.29
N SER A 181 11.31 10.12 39.07
CA SER A 181 10.21 10.93 39.60
C SER A 181 9.42 11.68 38.52
N ALA A 182 9.97 11.89 37.33
CA ALA A 182 9.22 12.47 36.19
C ALA A 182 8.12 11.51 35.72
N ILE A 183 8.44 10.22 35.58
CA ILE A 183 7.47 9.16 35.24
C ILE A 183 6.44 8.98 36.36
N GLU A 184 6.86 8.98 37.64
CA GLU A 184 5.94 8.91 38.79
C GLU A 184 4.96 10.09 38.78
N SER A 185 5.45 11.30 38.50
CA SER A 185 4.64 12.52 38.45
C SER A 185 3.63 12.47 37.30
N GLY A 186 4.08 12.22 36.07
CA GLY A 186 3.22 12.13 34.91
C GLY A 186 2.11 11.07 35.07
N LEU A 187 2.44 9.84 35.48
CA LEU A 187 1.45 8.78 35.64
C LEU A 187 0.39 9.10 36.73
N SER A 188 0.71 10.03 37.63
CA SER A 188 -0.18 10.55 38.68
C SER A 188 -1.04 11.74 38.24
N THR A 189 -0.73 12.40 37.13
CA THR A 189 -1.41 13.63 36.66
C THR A 189 -2.87 13.40 36.27
N PHE A 190 -3.16 12.29 35.56
CA PHE A 190 -4.53 11.90 35.16
C PHE A 190 -4.94 10.60 35.89
N PRO A 191 -5.25 10.65 37.19
CA PRO A 191 -5.35 9.45 38.04
C PRO A 191 -6.58 8.57 37.78
N GLU A 192 -7.62 9.11 37.12
CA GLU A 192 -8.87 8.40 36.84
C GLU A 192 -8.93 7.79 35.41
N SER A 193 -7.92 8.04 34.56
CA SER A 193 -7.88 7.57 33.16
C SER A 193 -7.57 6.07 33.00
N ASP A 194 -8.21 5.45 31.99
CA ASP A 194 -8.15 4.02 31.64
C ASP A 194 -6.92 3.63 30.78
N ALA A 195 -6.22 4.60 30.19
CA ALA A 195 -4.88 4.42 29.62
C ALA A 195 -4.03 5.69 29.82
N ARG A 196 -2.71 5.54 29.99
CA ARG A 196 -1.73 6.63 30.18
C ARG A 196 -0.39 6.25 29.53
N SER A 197 0.29 7.21 28.92
CA SER A 197 1.68 7.07 28.46
C SER A 197 2.47 8.31 28.82
N VAL A 198 3.60 8.15 29.50
CA VAL A 198 4.52 9.25 29.87
C VAL A 198 5.84 9.05 29.18
N GLN A 199 6.39 10.09 28.55
CA GLN A 199 7.67 10.07 27.86
C GLN A 199 8.62 11.14 28.41
N ILE A 200 9.86 10.72 28.68
CA ILE A 200 11.01 11.60 28.91
C ILE A 200 11.99 11.42 27.75
N SER A 201 12.49 12.52 27.19
CA SER A 201 13.44 12.52 26.07
C SER A 201 13.91 13.94 25.80
N ASP A 202 15.21 14.12 25.50
CA ASP A 202 15.77 15.35 24.92
C ASP A 202 15.20 15.64 23.51
N GLU A 203 14.77 14.60 22.79
CA GLU A 203 14.15 14.71 21.46
C GLU A 203 12.69 14.21 21.50
N GLN A 204 11.72 15.12 21.34
CA GLN A 204 10.28 14.83 21.32
C GLN A 204 9.75 14.93 19.87
N PRO A 205 9.51 13.81 19.16
CA PRO A 205 9.21 13.85 17.72
C PRO A 205 7.91 14.59 17.38
N THR A 206 6.92 14.58 18.29
CA THR A 206 5.64 15.30 18.18
C THR A 206 5.72 16.80 18.46
N LEU A 207 6.89 17.29 18.89
CA LEU A 207 7.17 18.69 19.23
C LEU A 207 8.51 19.17 18.62
N SER A 208 8.95 18.51 17.55
CA SER A 208 10.27 18.69 16.94
C SER A 208 10.52 20.07 16.31
N GLU A 209 9.48 20.90 16.22
CA GLU A 209 9.56 22.31 15.81
C GLU A 209 10.04 23.25 16.96
N PHE A 210 10.08 22.77 18.21
CA PHE A 210 10.42 23.54 19.41
C PHE A 210 11.84 23.25 19.96
N GLU A 211 12.88 23.41 19.13
CA GLU A 211 14.29 23.17 19.51
C GLU A 211 14.81 23.97 20.73
N ASP A 212 14.09 25.02 21.17
CA ASP A 212 14.48 25.95 22.26
C ASP A 212 13.69 25.71 23.59
N VAL A 213 12.88 24.64 23.73
CA VAL A 213 12.02 24.40 24.91
C VAL A 213 12.48 23.20 25.75
N ASP A 214 12.88 23.44 27.02
CA ASP A 214 13.25 22.40 27.99
C ASP A 214 11.98 21.72 28.58
N ILE A 215 11.75 20.43 28.30
CA ILE A 215 10.58 19.64 28.75
C ILE A 215 11.01 18.61 29.83
N GLU A 216 10.32 18.55 30.98
CA GLU A 216 10.55 17.52 32.01
C GLU A 216 9.86 16.19 31.69
N TYR A 217 8.62 16.22 31.18
CA TYR A 217 7.93 15.05 30.61
C TYR A 217 6.76 15.47 29.71
N THR A 218 6.40 14.59 28.76
CA THR A 218 5.11 14.63 28.07
C THR A 218 4.22 13.49 28.55
N ILE A 219 2.90 13.70 28.58
CA ILE A 219 1.90 12.68 28.91
C ILE A 219 0.74 12.69 27.92
N THR A 220 0.30 11.50 27.50
CA THR A 220 -1.03 11.27 26.92
C THR A 220 -1.86 10.41 27.86
N ALA A 221 -3.17 10.65 27.93
CA ALA A 221 -4.10 9.87 28.71
C ALA A 221 -5.46 9.73 28.01
N GLN A 222 -6.16 8.62 28.27
CA GLN A 222 -7.49 8.33 27.73
C GLN A 222 -8.41 7.75 28.80
N THR A 223 -9.65 8.24 28.88
CA THR A 223 -10.69 7.79 29.82
C THR A 223 -11.93 7.37 29.02
N VAL A 224 -12.41 6.13 29.21
CA VAL A 224 -13.63 5.67 28.49
C VAL A 224 -14.87 6.16 29.23
N ILE A 225 -15.65 7.02 28.60
CA ILE A 225 -16.89 7.56 29.20
C ILE A 225 -18.05 6.60 28.92
N ASP A 226 -18.20 6.19 27.66
CA ASP A 226 -19.09 5.10 27.22
C ASP A 226 -18.63 4.54 25.85
N ALA A 227 -19.47 3.71 25.22
CA ALA A 227 -19.12 3.02 23.98
C ALA A 227 -18.82 3.95 22.79
N ASP A 228 -19.44 5.13 22.75
CA ASP A 228 -19.28 6.10 21.66
C ASP A 228 -18.42 7.30 22.09
N THR A 229 -17.88 7.32 23.32
CA THR A 229 -17.31 8.54 23.93
C THR A 229 -16.02 8.26 24.70
N ILE A 230 -14.91 8.87 24.28
CA ILE A 230 -13.61 8.87 24.98
C ILE A 230 -13.18 10.30 25.30
N GLU A 231 -12.81 10.55 26.55
CA GLU A 231 -12.04 11.73 26.94
C GLU A 231 -10.55 11.44 26.68
N MET A 232 -9.85 12.35 26.01
CA MET A 232 -8.41 12.24 25.72
C MET A 232 -7.71 13.53 26.17
N SER A 233 -6.64 13.36 26.95
CA SER A 233 -5.83 14.45 27.48
C SER A 233 -4.40 14.34 26.98
N VAL A 234 -3.78 15.50 26.70
CA VAL A 234 -2.35 15.63 26.42
C VAL A 234 -1.79 16.71 27.35
N GLY A 235 -0.64 16.46 27.95
CA GLY A 235 0.04 17.39 28.85
C GLY A 235 1.55 17.41 28.66
N ILE A 236 2.15 18.55 28.95
CA ILE A 236 3.59 18.82 28.92
C ILE A 236 3.96 19.50 30.23
N GLU A 237 4.96 19.00 30.93
CA GLU A 237 5.61 19.70 32.03
C GLU A 237 6.89 20.38 31.52
N LEU A 238 6.99 21.68 31.71
CA LEU A 238 8.11 22.52 31.27
C LEU A 238 9.10 22.76 32.41
N ALA A 239 10.40 22.88 32.09
CA ALA A 239 11.41 23.18 33.10
C ALA A 239 11.33 24.61 33.67
N ASP A 240 10.71 25.56 32.97
CA ASP A 240 10.39 26.91 33.45
C ASP A 240 8.96 27.33 33.05
N GLU A 241 8.26 28.06 33.94
CA GLU A 241 6.91 28.60 33.67
C GLU A 241 6.89 29.63 32.53
N SER A 242 8.04 30.15 32.10
CA SER A 242 8.11 31.14 31.01
C SER A 242 8.07 30.57 29.59
N ASP A 243 8.23 29.26 29.44
CA ASP A 243 8.28 28.60 28.12
C ASP A 243 6.88 28.14 27.65
N ALA A 244 5.86 28.31 28.51
CA ALA A 244 4.44 28.22 28.18
C ALA A 244 4.01 29.41 27.28
N THR A 245 4.47 29.38 26.03
CA THR A 245 4.23 30.41 25.01
C THR A 245 2.86 30.26 24.35
N ASP A 246 2.34 31.35 23.78
CA ASP A 246 1.12 31.33 22.96
C ASP A 246 1.26 30.35 21.77
N GLU A 247 2.48 30.17 21.24
CA GLU A 247 2.82 29.28 20.11
C GLU A 247 2.77 27.79 20.49
N LEU A 248 3.31 27.42 21.67
CA LEU A 248 3.17 26.06 22.21
C LEU A 248 1.70 25.70 22.52
N ILE A 249 0.93 26.68 22.98
CA ILE A 249 -0.52 26.53 23.23
C ILE A 249 -1.27 26.29 21.91
N GLU A 250 -1.03 27.11 20.87
CA GLU A 250 -1.67 26.94 19.56
C GLU A 250 -1.32 25.58 18.92
N THR A 251 -0.09 25.05 19.09
CA THR A 251 0.26 23.70 18.62
C THR A 251 -0.37 22.57 19.46
N LEU A 252 -0.49 22.70 20.78
CA LEU A 252 -1.22 21.72 21.60
C LEU A 252 -2.71 21.68 21.25
N GLU A 253 -3.31 22.81 20.92
CA GLU A 253 -4.70 22.88 20.43
C GLU A 253 -4.80 22.28 19.01
N SER A 254 -3.81 22.49 18.13
CA SER A 254 -3.82 21.94 16.77
C SER A 254 -3.61 20.43 16.69
N GLN A 255 -3.01 19.77 17.70
CA GLN A 255 -2.91 18.31 17.76
C GLN A 255 -4.27 17.59 17.67
N PHE A 256 -5.37 18.29 18.01
CA PHE A 256 -6.74 17.76 17.94
C PHE A 256 -7.57 18.29 16.77
N ALA A 257 -7.00 19.10 15.87
CA ALA A 257 -7.72 19.72 14.75
C ALA A 257 -8.31 18.74 13.72
N TYR A 258 -7.87 17.47 13.73
CA TYR A 258 -8.35 16.38 12.86
C TYR A 258 -9.01 15.24 13.63
N ALA A 259 -9.45 15.48 14.87
CA ALA A 259 -10.27 14.57 15.66
C ALA A 259 -11.70 15.09 15.75
N ALA A 260 -12.70 14.21 15.67
CA ALA A 260 -14.10 14.59 15.85
C ALA A 260 -14.38 14.87 17.34
N THR A 261 -14.14 16.11 17.79
CA THR A 261 -14.31 16.52 19.19
C THR A 261 -15.67 17.15 19.46
N THR A 262 -16.24 16.90 20.64
CA THR A 262 -17.55 17.44 21.05
C THR A 262 -17.50 18.96 21.36
N ASP A 263 -16.32 19.48 21.69
CA ASP A 263 -16.04 20.88 21.99
C ASP A 263 -14.72 21.29 21.29
N GLU A 264 -14.53 22.59 21.03
CA GLU A 264 -13.27 23.15 20.50
C GLU A 264 -12.11 22.86 21.48
N PRO A 265 -10.95 22.33 21.02
CA PRO A 265 -9.77 22.14 21.86
C PRO A 265 -9.34 23.46 22.52
N SER A 266 -8.93 23.39 23.79
CA SER A 266 -8.32 24.54 24.47
C SER A 266 -7.30 24.10 25.52
N ALA A 267 -6.18 24.80 25.61
CA ALA A 267 -5.14 24.52 26.60
C ALA A 267 -5.38 25.23 27.94
N GLU A 268 -5.25 24.49 29.04
CA GLU A 268 -5.12 25.01 30.39
C GLU A 268 -3.64 25.03 30.82
N VAL A 269 -3.22 26.10 31.51
CA VAL A 269 -1.87 26.29 32.05
C VAL A 269 -1.94 26.43 33.57
N ASP A 270 -1.30 25.54 34.33
CA ASP A 270 -1.15 25.63 35.78
C ASP A 270 0.33 25.64 36.20
N GLY A 271 0.99 26.77 35.94
CA GLY A 271 2.42 26.96 36.21
C GLY A 271 3.30 26.46 35.07
N SER A 272 4.12 25.45 35.37
CA SER A 272 4.98 24.74 34.40
C SER A 272 4.22 23.69 33.57
N PHE A 273 3.04 23.25 34.03
CA PHE A 273 2.24 22.26 33.33
C PHE A 273 1.25 22.91 32.36
N VAL A 274 1.31 22.51 31.09
CA VAL A 274 0.39 22.91 30.02
C VAL A 274 -0.34 21.66 29.54
N SER A 275 -1.67 21.68 29.46
CA SER A 275 -2.45 20.54 28.98
C SER A 275 -3.72 20.92 28.26
N THR A 276 -4.11 20.12 27.27
CA THR A 276 -5.43 20.17 26.64
C THR A 276 -6.18 18.87 26.93
N THR A 277 -7.51 18.93 26.95
CA THR A 277 -8.37 17.75 27.12
C THR A 277 -9.61 17.91 26.25
N VAL A 278 -9.89 16.89 25.45
CA VAL A 278 -11.02 16.86 24.51
C VAL A 278 -11.88 15.61 24.72
N THR A 279 -13.14 15.68 24.34
CA THR A 279 -14.00 14.49 24.22
C THR A 279 -14.15 14.13 22.75
N ARG A 280 -13.74 12.92 22.36
CA ARG A 280 -13.91 12.35 21.02
C ARG A 280 -15.28 11.67 20.91
N ASP A 281 -16.02 11.97 19.84
CA ASP A 281 -17.26 11.29 19.46
C ASP A 281 -16.95 10.16 18.47
N LEU A 282 -16.86 8.93 18.98
CA LEU A 282 -16.57 7.74 18.16
C LEU A 282 -17.75 7.35 17.25
N ALA A 283 -18.97 7.83 17.51
CA ALA A 283 -20.07 7.64 16.58
C ALA A 283 -19.93 8.55 15.36
N ALA A 284 -19.48 9.80 15.55
CA ALA A 284 -19.10 10.71 14.49
C ALA A 284 -17.90 10.18 13.69
N GLU A 285 -16.81 9.76 14.38
CA GLU A 285 -15.64 9.19 13.69
C GLU A 285 -15.98 7.96 12.85
N ARG A 286 -16.93 7.12 13.30
CA ARG A 286 -17.40 5.96 12.52
C ARG A 286 -18.30 6.39 11.37
N ALA A 287 -19.21 7.34 11.57
CA ALA A 287 -20.04 7.89 10.51
C ALA A 287 -19.20 8.48 9.36
N VAL A 288 -18.14 9.25 9.67
CA VAL A 288 -17.22 9.82 8.65
C VAL A 288 -16.42 8.73 7.92
N ARG A 289 -16.08 7.62 8.59
CA ARG A 289 -15.32 6.50 7.98
C ARG A 289 -16.19 5.52 7.20
N GLU A 290 -17.46 5.37 7.56
CA GLU A 290 -18.44 4.54 6.85
C GLU A 290 -19.08 5.29 5.65
N HIS A 291 -18.99 6.61 5.63
CA HIS A 291 -19.48 7.48 4.55
C HIS A 291 -18.50 7.54 3.38
N GLU A 292 -18.91 7.12 2.18
CA GLU A 292 -18.08 7.28 0.98
C GLU A 292 -18.24 8.69 0.39
N SER A 293 -17.20 9.51 0.40
CA SER A 293 -17.25 10.86 -0.20
C SER A 293 -17.57 10.80 -1.71
N PRO A 294 -18.43 11.71 -2.24
CA PRO A 294 -18.70 11.87 -3.66
C PRO A 294 -17.43 11.97 -4.51
N GLY A 295 -17.38 11.23 -5.61
CA GLY A 295 -16.24 11.24 -6.51
C GLY A 295 -16.39 10.30 -7.69
N TYR A 296 -15.26 9.88 -8.26
CA TYR A 296 -15.16 9.20 -9.56
C TYR A 296 -15.89 10.00 -10.64
N LEU A 297 -15.36 11.20 -10.91
CA LEU A 297 -15.92 12.20 -11.81
C LEU A 297 -15.88 11.71 -13.27
N GLN A 298 -17.03 11.37 -13.83
CA GLN A 298 -17.19 10.88 -15.19
C GLN A 298 -17.75 11.98 -16.10
N VAL A 299 -16.91 12.54 -16.97
CA VAL A 299 -17.37 13.44 -18.03
C VAL A 299 -18.15 12.64 -19.08
N GLU A 300 -19.30 13.14 -19.53
CA GLU A 300 -19.96 12.56 -20.72
C GLU A 300 -19.02 12.62 -21.94
N ARG A 301 -19.13 11.67 -22.88
CA ARG A 301 -18.20 11.54 -24.01
C ARG A 301 -18.74 11.99 -25.37
N ASP A 302 -19.99 12.44 -25.40
CA ASP A 302 -20.75 12.79 -26.62
C ASP A 302 -21.21 14.27 -26.62
N PHE A 303 -20.49 15.18 -25.94
CA PHE A 303 -20.79 16.63 -25.91
C PHE A 303 -20.24 17.37 -27.14
N ASP A 304 -20.90 18.45 -27.56
CA ASP A 304 -20.53 19.29 -28.71
C ASP A 304 -20.24 20.73 -28.26
N ILE A 305 -18.97 21.14 -28.32
CA ILE A 305 -18.53 22.47 -27.85
C ILE A 305 -19.02 23.64 -28.73
N GLU A 306 -19.61 23.39 -29.92
CA GLU A 306 -20.28 24.44 -30.71
C GLU A 306 -21.79 24.60 -30.41
N ASP A 307 -22.47 23.56 -29.92
CA ASP A 307 -23.94 23.52 -29.78
C ASP A 307 -24.45 23.41 -28.31
N ASP A 308 -23.63 22.92 -27.35
CA ASP A 308 -23.95 22.81 -25.92
C ASP A 308 -23.45 24.03 -25.10
N ASP A 309 -24.24 24.48 -24.10
CA ASP A 309 -23.87 25.63 -23.23
C ASP A 309 -23.20 25.24 -21.90
N ARG A 310 -23.18 23.95 -21.56
CA ARG A 310 -22.60 23.39 -20.33
C ARG A 310 -21.99 22.02 -20.55
N LEU A 311 -20.94 21.71 -19.81
CA LEU A 311 -20.40 20.36 -19.68
C LEU A 311 -21.03 19.66 -18.48
N GLU A 312 -21.63 18.49 -18.69
CA GLU A 312 -22.19 17.63 -17.63
C GLU A 312 -21.16 16.56 -17.19
N ILE A 313 -20.97 16.43 -15.86
CA ILE A 313 -20.06 15.47 -15.23
C ILE A 313 -20.83 14.66 -14.17
N GLU A 314 -20.92 13.34 -14.34
CA GLU A 314 -21.59 12.42 -13.42
C GLU A 314 -20.70 12.07 -12.21
N ILE A 315 -21.28 12.08 -11.02
CA ILE A 315 -20.68 11.57 -9.78
C ILE A 315 -20.80 10.05 -9.76
N GLY A 316 -19.72 9.34 -10.11
CA GLY A 316 -19.74 7.88 -10.27
C GLY A 316 -19.71 7.05 -8.98
N ARG A 317 -19.62 7.67 -7.80
CA ARG A 317 -19.77 7.03 -6.47
C ARG A 317 -20.04 8.04 -5.36
N GLY A 318 -20.56 7.57 -4.23
CA GLY A 318 -20.56 8.29 -2.95
C GLY A 318 -21.92 8.54 -2.30
N ASP A 319 -21.90 8.69 -0.98
CA ASP A 319 -23.04 8.94 -0.11
C ASP A 319 -23.55 10.40 -0.17
N PRO A 320 -24.84 10.65 0.14
CA PRO A 320 -25.46 11.97 0.01
C PRO A 320 -24.80 13.06 0.88
N THR A 321 -23.92 13.87 0.29
CA THR A 321 -23.09 14.88 0.98
C THR A 321 -23.57 16.29 0.70
N PRO A 322 -23.71 17.20 1.70
CA PRO A 322 -24.17 18.57 1.47
C PRO A 322 -23.23 19.35 0.55
N ILE A 323 -23.79 20.11 -0.40
CA ILE A 323 -22.97 20.99 -1.26
C ILE A 323 -22.29 22.13 -0.50
N GLU A 324 -22.65 22.36 0.77
CA GLU A 324 -21.99 23.35 1.62
C GLU A 324 -20.62 22.89 2.13
N ASP A 325 -20.43 21.56 2.26
CA ASP A 325 -19.21 20.86 2.71
C ASP A 325 -18.31 20.41 1.53
N LEU A 326 -18.75 20.71 0.29
CA LEU A 326 -18.07 20.34 -0.96
C LEU A 326 -17.54 21.58 -1.70
N THR A 327 -16.29 21.51 -2.14
CA THR A 327 -15.66 22.50 -3.00
C THR A 327 -15.27 21.84 -4.33
N LEU A 328 -15.76 22.39 -5.44
CA LEU A 328 -15.27 22.07 -6.78
C LEU A 328 -14.18 23.09 -7.14
N GLU A 329 -13.05 22.61 -7.63
CA GLU A 329 -11.95 23.44 -8.14
C GLU A 329 -11.74 23.09 -9.62
N VAL A 330 -11.43 24.11 -10.42
CA VAL A 330 -11.34 24.06 -11.88
C VAL A 330 -10.09 24.87 -12.27
N ASP A 331 -9.12 24.24 -12.94
CA ASP A 331 -7.76 24.77 -13.13
C ASP A 331 -7.10 25.21 -11.79
N ASP A 332 -7.31 24.40 -10.74
CA ASP A 332 -6.92 24.63 -9.34
C ASP A 332 -7.49 25.91 -8.67
N GLU A 333 -8.46 26.60 -9.30
CA GLU A 333 -9.23 27.71 -8.69
C GLU A 333 -10.64 27.26 -8.24
N PRO A 334 -11.10 27.59 -7.01
CA PRO A 334 -12.45 27.24 -6.54
C PRO A 334 -13.59 27.86 -7.40
N TYR A 335 -14.42 27.00 -7.97
CA TYR A 335 -15.45 27.35 -8.96
C TYR A 335 -16.81 27.71 -8.31
N ASP A 336 -17.65 28.51 -8.99
CA ASP A 336 -18.85 29.11 -8.38
C ASP A 336 -19.93 28.06 -8.07
N ARG A 337 -20.21 27.88 -6.78
CA ARG A 337 -21.20 26.92 -6.24
C ARG A 337 -22.65 27.24 -6.65
N ASP A 338 -22.97 28.50 -6.99
CA ASP A 338 -24.28 28.85 -7.60
C ASP A 338 -24.39 28.39 -9.06
N ILE A 339 -23.27 28.00 -9.71
CA ILE A 339 -23.20 27.39 -11.04
C ILE A 339 -23.15 25.86 -10.93
N TRP A 340 -22.06 25.30 -10.40
CA TRP A 340 -21.74 23.88 -10.62
C TRP A 340 -22.66 22.88 -9.96
N ALA A 341 -23.29 23.26 -8.85
CA ALA A 341 -24.24 22.39 -8.16
C ALA A 341 -25.62 22.32 -8.86
N ASP A 342 -25.88 23.14 -9.89
CA ASP A 342 -27.18 23.33 -10.57
C ASP A 342 -28.43 23.41 -9.64
N GLY A 343 -28.23 23.87 -8.40
CA GLY A 343 -29.29 23.94 -7.39
C GLY A 343 -29.58 22.63 -6.63
N HIS A 344 -28.72 21.61 -6.74
CA HIS A 344 -28.65 20.50 -5.80
C HIS A 344 -28.39 21.00 -4.38
N GLY A 345 -28.94 20.29 -3.39
CA GLY A 345 -28.67 20.54 -1.97
C GLY A 345 -27.68 19.55 -1.35
N LYS A 346 -27.47 18.43 -2.04
CA LYS A 346 -26.53 17.35 -1.77
C LYS A 346 -26.10 16.73 -3.11
N LEU A 347 -24.95 16.08 -3.15
CA LEU A 347 -24.57 15.14 -4.23
C LEU A 347 -24.53 13.70 -3.69
N GLU A 348 -25.00 12.75 -4.49
CA GLU A 348 -24.89 11.30 -4.28
C GLU A 348 -24.52 10.59 -5.62
N GLU A 349 -24.22 9.29 -5.59
CA GLU A 349 -23.97 8.48 -6.80
C GLU A 349 -25.06 8.69 -7.88
N GLY A 350 -24.66 9.13 -9.07
CA GLY A 350 -25.55 9.40 -10.21
C GLY A 350 -26.19 10.79 -10.24
N ASP A 351 -25.79 11.71 -9.36
CA ASP A 351 -26.01 13.15 -9.57
C ASP A 351 -24.99 13.74 -10.57
N THR A 352 -25.34 14.88 -11.16
CA THR A 352 -24.51 15.60 -12.16
C THR A 352 -24.07 16.96 -11.62
N ILE A 353 -22.81 17.34 -11.86
CA ILE A 353 -22.31 18.72 -11.71
C ILE A 353 -22.04 19.34 -13.09
N VAL A 354 -22.01 20.67 -13.16
CA VAL A 354 -21.87 21.42 -14.43
C VAL A 354 -20.72 22.44 -14.44
N ILE A 355 -20.10 22.63 -15.59
CA ILE A 355 -19.15 23.73 -15.89
C ILE A 355 -19.70 24.51 -17.10
N GLU A 356 -19.61 25.85 -17.12
CA GLU A 356 -20.01 26.63 -18.30
C GLU A 356 -19.00 26.38 -19.44
N MET A 357 -19.47 26.14 -20.68
CA MET A 357 -18.57 25.76 -21.79
C MET A 357 -17.60 26.88 -22.21
N ASP A 358 -17.87 28.14 -21.85
CA ASP A 358 -16.94 29.27 -21.99
C ASP A 358 -15.69 29.13 -21.08
N ASP A 359 -15.73 28.26 -20.05
CA ASP A 359 -14.62 27.97 -19.12
C ASP A 359 -13.92 26.62 -19.40
N VAL A 360 -14.35 25.86 -20.41
CA VAL A 360 -13.80 24.52 -20.71
C VAL A 360 -12.63 24.62 -21.70
N GLU A 361 -11.41 24.38 -21.19
CA GLU A 361 -10.17 24.35 -21.98
C GLU A 361 -9.60 22.92 -22.14
N PRO A 362 -8.70 22.70 -23.12
CA PRO A 362 -7.81 21.53 -23.16
C PRO A 362 -7.04 21.32 -21.86
N ASN A 363 -6.82 20.05 -21.50
CA ASN A 363 -6.14 19.60 -20.29
C ASN A 363 -6.71 20.12 -18.95
N LEU A 364 -7.97 20.55 -18.91
CA LEU A 364 -8.56 21.16 -17.72
C LEU A 364 -8.62 20.20 -16.52
N SER A 365 -7.93 20.55 -15.43
CA SER A 365 -8.03 19.89 -14.13
C SER A 365 -9.37 20.22 -13.48
N VAL A 366 -10.07 19.20 -12.96
CA VAL A 366 -11.30 19.36 -12.17
C VAL A 366 -11.24 18.44 -10.95
N SER A 367 -11.26 19.02 -9.74
CA SER A 367 -11.28 18.30 -8.46
C SER A 367 -12.56 18.59 -7.68
N LEU A 368 -13.18 17.55 -7.13
CA LEU A 368 -14.21 17.68 -6.09
C LEU A 368 -13.60 17.29 -4.75
N THR A 369 -13.57 18.24 -3.81
CA THR A 369 -13.01 18.08 -2.46
C THR A 369 -14.12 18.17 -1.42
N HIS A 370 -14.20 17.17 -0.53
CA HIS A 370 -15.06 17.11 0.64
C HIS A 370 -14.24 17.42 1.90
N GLU A 371 -14.61 18.48 2.62
CA GLU A 371 -14.05 18.81 3.93
C GLU A 371 -14.93 18.21 5.03
N HIS A 372 -14.35 17.43 5.94
CA HIS A 372 -15.07 16.71 6.99
C HIS A 372 -14.29 16.70 8.32
N GLU A 373 -14.91 16.28 9.42
CA GLU A 373 -14.35 16.36 10.79
C GLU A 373 -13.02 15.59 10.99
N LEU A 374 -12.62 14.72 10.06
CA LEU A 374 -11.36 13.98 10.06
C LEU A 374 -10.36 14.43 8.96
N GLY A 375 -10.48 15.66 8.45
CA GLY A 375 -9.62 16.22 7.39
C GLY A 375 -10.35 16.42 6.07
N SER A 376 -9.75 16.04 4.94
CA SER A 376 -10.41 16.14 3.63
C SER A 376 -10.20 14.89 2.77
N SER A 377 -11.08 14.73 1.79
CA SER A 377 -10.99 13.71 0.74
C SER A 377 -11.34 14.33 -0.60
N SER A 378 -10.61 13.98 -1.66
CA SER A 378 -10.79 14.57 -2.99
C SER A 378 -10.86 13.53 -4.10
N SER A 379 -11.49 13.92 -5.21
CA SER A 379 -11.61 13.14 -6.44
C SER A 379 -11.37 14.04 -7.64
N GLY A 380 -10.26 13.83 -8.34
CA GLY A 380 -9.92 14.55 -9.57
C GLY A 380 -10.33 13.84 -10.86
N THR A 381 -10.42 14.60 -11.94
CA THR A 381 -10.41 14.13 -13.34
C THR A 381 -9.79 15.21 -14.23
N THR A 382 -9.39 14.87 -15.45
CA THR A 382 -8.79 15.83 -16.40
C THR A 382 -9.52 15.76 -17.73
N ILE A 383 -9.99 16.91 -18.20
CA ILE A 383 -10.88 17.05 -19.35
C ILE A 383 -10.07 17.47 -20.58
N LEU A 384 -10.39 16.92 -21.77
CA LEU A 384 -9.70 17.22 -23.02
C LEU A 384 -8.15 17.08 -22.95
N SER A 385 -7.67 16.05 -22.24
CA SER A 385 -6.24 15.77 -21.99
C SER A 385 -5.61 14.75 -22.96
N HIS A 386 -6.36 14.26 -23.95
CA HIS A 386 -5.98 13.13 -24.80
C HIS A 386 -6.32 13.40 -26.27
N PHE A 387 -5.59 14.32 -26.89
CA PHE A 387 -5.72 14.67 -28.30
C PHE A 387 -4.83 13.80 -29.20
N ARG A 388 -5.34 13.48 -30.38
CA ARG A 388 -4.72 12.58 -31.35
C ARG A 388 -3.81 13.35 -32.29
N PHE A 389 -2.53 12.99 -32.26
CA PHE A 389 -1.53 13.41 -33.23
C PHE A 389 -0.97 12.16 -33.91
N GLU A 390 -0.85 12.18 -35.23
CA GLU A 390 -0.08 11.19 -35.99
C GLU A 390 1.37 11.69 -36.10
N SER A 391 2.35 10.80 -35.93
CA SER A 391 3.77 11.16 -35.81
C SER A 391 4.65 10.41 -36.80
N SER A 392 5.65 11.08 -37.35
CA SER A 392 6.63 10.52 -38.28
C SER A 392 8.03 11.07 -38.00
N TYR A 393 8.94 10.21 -37.55
CA TYR A 393 10.33 10.55 -37.22
C TYR A 393 11.28 10.24 -38.38
N ASP A 394 12.18 11.17 -38.70
CA ASP A 394 13.32 10.93 -39.59
C ASP A 394 14.64 11.02 -38.80
N VAL A 395 15.23 9.85 -38.54
CA VAL A 395 16.48 9.72 -37.77
C VAL A 395 17.71 10.24 -38.54
N ASP A 396 17.65 10.38 -39.87
CA ASP A 396 18.78 10.90 -40.66
C ASP A 396 18.89 12.45 -40.59
N SER A 397 17.82 13.13 -40.18
CA SER A 397 17.80 14.58 -39.96
C SER A 397 17.50 15.02 -38.52
N GLY A 398 16.98 14.13 -37.66
CA GLY A 398 16.55 14.48 -36.30
C GLY A 398 15.26 15.30 -36.28
N GLU A 399 14.40 15.11 -37.28
CA GLU A 399 13.13 15.82 -37.46
C GLU A 399 11.95 14.91 -37.09
N LEU A 400 11.13 15.32 -36.10
CA LEU A 400 9.82 14.71 -35.88
C LEU A 400 8.74 15.59 -36.52
N THR A 401 7.95 15.01 -37.43
CA THR A 401 6.74 15.65 -37.96
C THR A 401 5.51 15.14 -37.19
N LEU A 402 4.63 16.07 -36.83
CA LEU A 402 3.35 15.84 -36.17
C LEU A 402 2.20 16.35 -37.05
N GLU A 403 1.16 15.55 -37.24
CA GLU A 403 -0.09 15.90 -37.91
C GLU A 403 -1.25 15.81 -36.90
N TYR A 404 -2.05 16.88 -36.76
CA TYR A 404 -3.17 16.91 -35.84
C TYR A 404 -4.39 16.19 -36.43
N ALA A 405 -4.98 15.24 -35.69
CA ALA A 405 -5.85 14.20 -36.23
C ALA A 405 -7.23 14.08 -35.54
N ASP A 406 -7.68 15.15 -34.88
CA ASP A 406 -9.04 15.30 -34.33
C ASP A 406 -9.77 16.51 -34.97
N GLU A 407 -11.12 16.50 -34.91
CA GLU A 407 -11.97 17.54 -35.51
C GLU A 407 -12.08 18.83 -34.65
N PHE A 408 -11.54 18.83 -33.42
CA PHE A 408 -11.65 19.92 -32.44
C PHE A 408 -10.65 21.06 -32.73
N PRO A 409 -11.05 22.35 -32.74
CA PRO A 409 -10.12 23.44 -33.01
C PRO A 409 -9.25 23.79 -31.79
N LEU A 410 -7.92 23.75 -31.92
CA LEU A 410 -6.97 24.19 -30.88
C LEU A 410 -6.40 25.58 -31.21
N ASP A 411 -6.16 26.40 -30.18
CA ASP A 411 -5.46 27.69 -30.32
C ASP A 411 -3.93 27.47 -30.31
N GLY A 412 -3.26 27.68 -31.45
CA GLY A 412 -1.82 27.52 -31.58
C GLY A 412 -1.01 28.51 -30.73
N ASP A 413 -1.63 29.62 -30.28
CA ASP A 413 -1.04 30.52 -29.29
C ASP A 413 -0.88 29.84 -27.89
N GLN A 414 -1.48 28.66 -27.66
CA GLN A 414 -1.32 27.86 -26.42
C GLN A 414 -0.68 26.47 -26.61
N VAL A 415 -0.48 25.98 -27.85
CA VAL A 415 0.03 24.63 -28.12
C VAL A 415 1.56 24.61 -28.28
N PHE A 416 2.25 23.94 -27.36
CA PHE A 416 3.69 23.74 -27.39
C PHE A 416 4.05 22.29 -27.75
N VAL A 417 5.26 22.09 -28.29
CA VAL A 417 5.84 20.77 -28.54
C VAL A 417 7.21 20.72 -27.89
N ALA A 418 7.48 19.72 -27.05
CA ALA A 418 8.74 19.57 -26.33
C ALA A 418 9.24 18.12 -26.36
N ALA A 419 10.53 17.94 -26.64
CA ALA A 419 11.20 16.64 -26.66
C ALA A 419 12.11 16.47 -25.43
N PHE A 420 11.99 15.31 -24.79
CA PHE A 420 12.73 14.93 -23.60
C PHE A 420 13.55 13.66 -23.85
N GLU A 421 14.75 13.63 -23.27
CA GLU A 421 15.60 12.44 -23.19
C GLU A 421 14.84 11.26 -22.54
N GLU A 422 15.03 10.05 -23.05
CA GLU A 422 14.26 8.88 -22.62
C GLU A 422 14.48 8.56 -21.13
N ARG A 423 13.43 8.66 -20.33
CA ARG A 423 13.44 8.33 -18.90
C ARG A 423 12.80 6.96 -18.68
N ARG A 424 13.62 5.91 -18.54
CA ARG A 424 13.18 4.53 -18.22
C ARG A 424 12.31 4.43 -16.94
N PHE A 425 12.34 5.41 -16.04
CA PHE A 425 11.45 5.50 -14.88
C PHE A 425 11.02 6.95 -14.59
N TYR A 426 9.73 7.16 -14.29
CA TYR A 426 9.21 8.42 -13.75
C TYR A 426 9.15 8.36 -12.21
N ARG A 427 9.65 9.40 -11.54
CA ARG A 427 9.48 9.61 -10.10
C ARG A 427 8.93 11.01 -9.86
N SER A 428 7.75 11.08 -9.26
CA SER A 428 6.97 12.31 -9.03
C SER A 428 7.56 13.30 -8.01
N ASN A 429 8.87 13.22 -7.73
CA ASN A 429 9.56 14.00 -6.70
C ASN A 429 11.03 14.28 -7.07
N GLU A 430 11.36 14.25 -8.35
CA GLU A 430 12.64 14.72 -8.90
C GLU A 430 12.40 16.04 -9.66
N GLU A 431 13.38 16.95 -9.69
CA GLU A 431 13.21 18.26 -10.35
C GLU A 431 12.82 18.10 -11.83
N ALA A 432 11.87 18.94 -12.29
CA ALA A 432 11.43 18.94 -13.68
C ALA A 432 12.62 19.13 -14.62
N THR A 433 12.87 18.13 -15.47
CA THR A 433 13.98 18.11 -16.42
C THR A 433 13.72 19.10 -17.53
N GLU A 434 14.65 20.01 -17.81
CA GLU A 434 14.57 20.91 -18.97
C GLU A 434 14.53 20.07 -20.28
N PRO A 435 13.60 20.32 -21.23
CA PRO A 435 13.54 19.58 -22.49
C PRO A 435 14.79 19.81 -23.36
N ARG A 436 15.18 18.80 -24.16
CA ARG A 436 16.29 18.89 -25.13
C ARG A 436 16.02 19.97 -26.17
N THR A 437 14.81 20.00 -26.69
CA THR A 437 14.31 20.97 -27.68
C THR A 437 12.83 21.24 -27.42
N SER A 438 12.39 22.48 -27.63
CA SER A 438 10.97 22.84 -27.56
C SER A 438 10.62 23.96 -28.54
N SER A 439 9.37 23.97 -28.98
CA SER A 439 8.86 24.87 -30.01
C SER A 439 7.37 25.18 -29.80
N GLN A 440 6.93 26.28 -30.41
CA GLN A 440 5.52 26.61 -30.56
C GLN A 440 5.24 26.77 -32.07
N PRO A 441 4.99 25.66 -32.79
CA PRO A 441 5.04 25.66 -34.24
C PRO A 441 3.78 26.26 -34.90
N TRP A 442 2.71 26.48 -34.15
CA TRP A 442 1.42 27.03 -34.60
C TRP A 442 1.14 28.46 -34.09
N ASP A 443 2.16 29.22 -33.64
CA ASP A 443 2.06 30.63 -33.20
C ASP A 443 1.29 31.51 -34.21
N GLY A 444 0.17 32.10 -33.75
CA GLY A 444 -0.71 32.95 -34.54
C GLY A 444 -1.73 32.23 -35.44
N GLU A 445 -1.87 30.91 -35.35
CA GLU A 445 -2.80 30.09 -36.16
C GLU A 445 -3.73 29.23 -35.27
N THR A 446 -4.96 28.98 -35.73
CA THR A 446 -5.90 28.04 -35.09
C THR A 446 -5.84 26.73 -35.83
N MET A 447 -5.51 25.64 -35.12
CA MET A 447 -5.27 24.31 -35.69
C MET A 447 -6.59 23.59 -36.03
N ALA A 448 -6.56 22.78 -37.08
CA ALA A 448 -7.63 21.85 -37.46
C ALA A 448 -7.05 20.52 -38.00
N GLU A 449 -7.93 19.52 -38.21
CA GLU A 449 -7.58 18.21 -38.80
C GLU A 449 -6.68 18.35 -40.05
N GLY A 450 -5.50 17.73 -40.01
CA GLY A 450 -4.51 17.73 -41.09
C GLY A 450 -3.51 18.90 -41.07
N ASP A 451 -3.53 19.77 -40.05
CA ASP A 451 -2.46 20.76 -39.85
C ASP A 451 -1.20 20.07 -39.30
N THR A 452 -0.04 20.43 -39.87
CA THR A 452 1.25 19.75 -39.65
C THR A 452 2.33 20.69 -39.12
N ALA A 453 3.17 20.16 -38.23
CA ALA A 453 4.38 20.81 -37.72
C ALA A 453 5.58 19.87 -37.78
N THR A 454 6.79 20.44 -37.79
CA THR A 454 8.05 19.70 -37.66
C THR A 454 8.89 20.33 -36.56
N ILE A 455 9.44 19.51 -35.67
CA ILE A 455 10.40 19.91 -34.63
C ILE A 455 11.79 19.32 -34.97
N GLU A 456 12.80 20.19 -35.00
CA GLU A 456 14.23 19.86 -35.22
C GLU A 456 14.93 19.52 -33.88
N ASP A 457 16.09 18.87 -33.96
CA ASP A 457 16.96 18.48 -32.83
C ASP A 457 16.34 17.41 -31.89
N VAL A 458 15.59 16.44 -32.44
CA VAL A 458 15.03 15.27 -31.71
C VAL A 458 15.90 14.02 -31.90
N GLU A 459 16.27 13.36 -30.81
CA GLU A 459 17.11 12.15 -30.82
C GLU A 459 16.27 10.86 -30.70
N ALA A 460 16.80 9.73 -31.16
CA ALA A 460 16.07 8.45 -31.14
C ALA A 460 15.82 7.97 -29.69
N GLY A 461 14.58 7.58 -29.41
CA GLY A 461 14.10 7.23 -28.06
C GLY A 461 13.37 8.36 -27.34
N ASP A 462 13.56 9.62 -27.77
CA ASP A 462 13.01 10.80 -27.09
C ASP A 462 11.49 10.72 -26.90
N THR A 463 11.05 11.07 -25.69
CA THR A 463 9.62 11.29 -25.42
C THR A 463 9.25 12.70 -25.88
N VAL A 464 8.44 12.81 -26.93
CA VAL A 464 7.92 14.10 -27.40
C VAL A 464 6.49 14.27 -26.92
N ILE A 465 6.25 15.34 -26.16
CA ILE A 465 4.90 15.72 -25.73
C ILE A 465 4.40 16.90 -26.56
N VAL A 466 3.08 16.94 -26.75
CA VAL A 466 2.35 18.15 -27.13
C VAL A 466 1.69 18.66 -25.84
N GLY A 467 2.04 19.87 -25.42
CA GLY A 467 1.56 20.51 -24.20
C GLY A 467 0.57 21.65 -24.48
N TRP A 468 -0.38 21.86 -23.57
CA TRP A 468 -1.28 23.01 -23.57
C TRP A 468 -0.85 24.01 -22.50
N LYS A 469 -0.79 25.31 -22.84
CA LYS A 469 -0.30 26.42 -21.98
C LYS A 469 1.18 26.33 -21.53
N GLY A 470 1.79 25.15 -21.50
CA GLY A 470 3.19 24.94 -21.12
C GLY A 470 3.88 23.76 -21.81
N THR A 471 5.04 23.37 -21.27
CA THR A 471 5.91 22.30 -21.80
C THR A 471 6.25 21.22 -20.76
N ASP A 472 5.69 21.27 -19.56
CA ASP A 472 5.93 20.27 -18.53
C ASP A 472 5.10 19.01 -18.78
N TYR A 473 5.47 17.88 -18.18
CA TYR A 473 4.79 16.60 -18.44
C TYR A 473 3.29 16.64 -18.08
N ASP A 474 2.89 17.46 -17.10
CA ASP A 474 1.51 17.55 -16.66
C ASP A 474 0.64 18.45 -17.58
N ASP A 475 1.26 19.29 -18.44
CA ASP A 475 0.60 20.06 -19.52
C ASP A 475 0.17 19.19 -20.72
N SER A 476 0.58 17.92 -20.73
CA SER A 476 0.58 17.01 -21.88
C SER A 476 -0.81 16.63 -22.40
N ILE A 477 -1.25 17.27 -23.48
CA ILE A 477 -2.43 16.85 -24.26
C ILE A 477 -2.15 15.68 -25.22
N SER A 478 -0.89 15.36 -25.52
CA SER A 478 -0.52 14.16 -26.28
C SER A 478 0.92 13.75 -26.00
N ARG A 479 1.23 12.44 -26.07
CA ARG A 479 2.59 11.91 -25.93
C ARG A 479 2.92 10.95 -27.06
N GLN A 480 4.14 11.08 -27.59
CA GLN A 480 4.70 10.30 -28.67
C GLN A 480 6.13 9.90 -28.29
N GLN A 481 6.67 8.86 -28.91
CA GLN A 481 8.09 8.51 -28.78
C GLN A 481 8.76 8.56 -30.15
N ALA A 482 9.96 9.16 -30.22
CA ALA A 482 10.79 9.24 -31.41
C ALA A 482 11.43 7.88 -31.72
N ASN A 483 10.59 6.93 -32.14
CA ASN A 483 10.95 5.55 -32.39
C ASN A 483 12.01 5.47 -33.51
N PRO A 484 13.21 4.92 -33.26
CA PRO A 484 14.19 4.65 -34.31
C PRO A 484 13.65 3.66 -35.37
N PRO A 485 14.24 3.64 -36.59
CA PRO A 485 13.75 2.78 -37.65
C PRO A 485 14.08 1.30 -37.39
N GLY A 486 13.05 0.52 -37.08
CA GLY A 486 13.11 -0.94 -36.98
C GLY A 486 12.38 -1.49 -35.78
N ARG A 487 12.50 -2.80 -35.60
CA ARG A 487 12.14 -3.53 -34.39
C ARG A 487 12.91 -4.85 -34.34
N ALA A 488 13.20 -5.35 -33.15
CA ALA A 488 13.82 -6.66 -32.97
C ALA A 488 12.77 -7.71 -32.53
N ARG A 489 12.83 -8.88 -33.16
CA ARG A 489 12.15 -10.12 -32.75
C ARG A 489 13.20 -11.07 -32.17
N PHE A 490 12.86 -11.72 -31.06
CA PHE A 490 13.72 -12.71 -30.41
C PHE A 490 13.05 -14.07 -30.41
N GLU A 491 13.84 -15.12 -30.62
CA GLU A 491 13.43 -16.52 -30.50
C GLU A 491 14.52 -17.25 -29.72
N TYR A 492 14.19 -17.80 -28.55
CA TYR A 492 15.12 -18.47 -27.64
C TYR A 492 14.93 -19.99 -27.73
N GLN A 493 16.05 -20.73 -27.73
CA GLN A 493 16.08 -22.19 -27.87
C GLN A 493 16.73 -22.79 -26.61
N TYR A 494 15.91 -23.26 -25.67
CA TYR A 494 16.34 -23.70 -24.33
C TYR A 494 17.32 -24.88 -24.36
N ASP A 495 17.09 -25.87 -25.23
CA ASP A 495 17.90 -27.10 -25.37
C ASP A 495 19.40 -26.84 -25.67
N ASP A 496 19.72 -25.74 -26.35
CA ASP A 496 21.07 -25.36 -26.78
C ASP A 496 21.53 -24.01 -26.16
N GLU A 497 20.79 -23.44 -25.20
CA GLU A 497 21.04 -22.12 -24.55
C GLU A 497 21.30 -20.99 -25.58
N THR A 498 20.57 -21.00 -26.70
CA THR A 498 20.82 -20.15 -27.88
C THR A 498 19.71 -19.12 -28.11
N LEU A 499 20.08 -17.88 -28.44
CA LEU A 499 19.17 -16.78 -28.79
C LEU A 499 19.33 -16.36 -30.25
N GLU A 500 18.24 -16.40 -31.04
CA GLU A 500 18.15 -15.77 -32.35
C GLU A 500 17.52 -14.37 -32.24
N ALA A 501 18.21 -13.33 -32.71
CA ALA A 501 17.73 -11.94 -32.73
C ALA A 501 17.62 -11.42 -34.17
N THR A 502 16.40 -11.06 -34.60
CA THR A 502 16.06 -10.71 -35.98
C THR A 502 15.52 -9.28 -36.10
N LEU A 503 16.11 -8.46 -36.98
CA LEU A 503 15.62 -7.11 -37.29
C LEU A 503 14.53 -7.13 -38.37
N GLU A 504 13.42 -6.43 -38.12
CA GLU A 504 12.32 -6.23 -39.08
C GLU A 504 12.11 -4.74 -39.40
N PHE A 505 11.95 -4.40 -40.68
CA PHE A 505 11.69 -3.03 -41.15
C PHE A 505 10.38 -2.95 -41.94
N GLY A 506 9.31 -2.47 -41.29
CA GLY A 506 8.01 -2.23 -41.93
C GLY A 506 6.90 -1.80 -40.97
N PRO A 507 5.76 -1.29 -41.49
CA PRO A 507 4.65 -0.80 -40.67
C PRO A 507 3.95 -1.91 -39.88
N LEU A 508 3.30 -1.55 -38.76
CA LEU A 508 2.53 -2.47 -37.90
C LEU A 508 1.23 -2.99 -38.54
N SER A 509 0.81 -2.44 -39.69
CA SER A 509 -0.48 -2.77 -40.29
C SER A 509 -0.45 -4.13 -40.99
N SER A 510 -1.33 -5.04 -40.56
CA SER A 510 -1.61 -6.32 -41.23
C SER A 510 -2.36 -6.16 -42.58
N ASP A 511 -2.21 -5.02 -43.26
CA ASP A 511 -2.89 -4.70 -44.51
C ASP A 511 -2.10 -5.24 -45.71
N PRO A 512 -2.61 -6.26 -46.43
CA PRO A 512 -1.86 -6.95 -47.47
C PRO A 512 -1.75 -6.18 -48.79
N ASP A 513 -2.35 -4.98 -48.89
CA ASP A 513 -2.15 -4.05 -50.02
C ASP A 513 -1.13 -2.93 -49.68
N SER A 514 -0.51 -2.95 -48.49
CA SER A 514 0.66 -2.11 -48.15
C SER A 514 1.89 -2.54 -48.96
N GLU A 515 2.63 -1.60 -49.57
CA GLU A 515 3.80 -1.94 -50.39
C GLU A 515 4.99 -2.35 -49.49
N SER A 516 5.44 -3.59 -49.60
CA SER A 516 6.52 -4.19 -48.78
C SER A 516 7.79 -3.35 -48.78
N THR A 517 8.25 -2.98 -47.59
CA THR A 517 9.49 -2.20 -47.33
C THR A 517 10.77 -3.04 -47.40
N ASP A 518 10.79 -4.08 -48.23
CA ASP A 518 11.92 -5.01 -48.42
C ASP A 518 13.20 -4.31 -48.96
N ASP A 519 13.07 -3.10 -49.52
CA ASP A 519 14.16 -2.26 -50.04
C ASP A 519 14.78 -1.30 -48.98
N VAL A 520 14.45 -1.41 -47.70
CA VAL A 520 15.07 -0.61 -46.62
C VAL A 520 16.39 -1.25 -46.17
N GLU A 521 17.51 -0.58 -46.45
CA GLU A 521 18.88 -0.94 -46.03
C GLU A 521 19.41 0.08 -45.00
N ARG A 522 19.88 -0.38 -43.84
CA ARG A 522 20.50 0.43 -42.76
C ARG A 522 21.90 -0.09 -42.40
N SER A 523 22.75 0.71 -41.79
CA SER A 523 24.05 0.25 -41.28
C SER A 523 23.85 -0.77 -40.16
N ALA A 524 24.62 -1.85 -40.18
CA ALA A 524 24.60 -2.81 -39.06
C ALA A 524 25.08 -2.16 -37.74
N SER A 525 25.82 -1.06 -37.81
CA SER A 525 26.34 -0.30 -36.66
C SER A 525 25.35 0.72 -36.07
N GLU A 526 24.11 0.79 -36.57
CA GLU A 526 23.03 1.57 -35.96
C GLU A 526 22.30 0.76 -34.87
N TYR A 527 22.59 -0.55 -34.75
CA TYR A 527 21.92 -1.50 -33.87
C TYR A 527 22.92 -2.25 -33.00
N GLU A 528 22.62 -2.39 -31.70
CA GLU A 528 23.38 -3.20 -30.75
C GLU A 528 22.45 -4.15 -30.00
N LEU A 529 22.91 -5.38 -29.75
CA LEU A 529 22.25 -6.37 -28.91
C LEU A 529 22.92 -6.38 -27.53
N GLN A 530 22.16 -6.12 -26.48
CA GLN A 530 22.60 -6.11 -25.09
C GLN A 530 21.92 -7.25 -24.32
N ILE A 531 22.67 -7.87 -23.41
CA ILE A 531 22.22 -8.93 -22.50
C ILE A 531 22.62 -8.50 -21.09
N ASP A 532 21.67 -8.45 -20.16
CA ASP A 532 21.82 -7.93 -18.79
C ASP A 532 22.43 -6.51 -18.73
N GLY A 533 22.21 -5.72 -19.79
CA GLY A 533 22.76 -4.37 -19.97
C GLY A 533 24.23 -4.30 -20.40
N GLU A 534 24.86 -5.41 -20.77
CA GLU A 534 26.19 -5.43 -21.40
C GLU A 534 26.08 -5.89 -22.89
N PRO A 535 26.87 -5.34 -23.83
CA PRO A 535 26.80 -5.76 -25.24
C PRO A 535 27.17 -7.25 -25.43
N ALA A 536 26.32 -7.99 -26.15
CA ALA A 536 26.49 -9.41 -26.42
C ALA A 536 27.76 -9.75 -27.24
N ASP A 537 28.29 -10.97 -27.08
CA ASP A 537 29.52 -11.46 -27.72
C ASP A 537 29.43 -11.59 -29.27
N THR A 538 28.22 -11.65 -29.83
CA THR A 538 27.94 -11.58 -31.29
C THR A 538 27.04 -10.38 -31.58
N GLN A 539 27.42 -9.53 -32.53
CA GLN A 539 26.66 -8.35 -32.95
C GLN A 539 26.29 -8.40 -34.44
N TRP A 540 25.28 -7.62 -34.86
CA TRP A 540 24.95 -7.47 -36.29
C TRP A 540 26.14 -6.98 -37.13
N THR A 541 27.09 -6.26 -36.53
CA THR A 541 28.31 -5.78 -37.21
C THR A 541 29.37 -6.85 -37.48
N ASP A 542 29.26 -8.05 -36.90
CA ASP A 542 30.18 -9.17 -37.18
C ASP A 542 29.75 -9.96 -38.43
N GLU A 543 28.44 -10.11 -38.65
CA GLU A 543 27.84 -10.77 -39.83
C GLU A 543 27.65 -9.80 -41.01
N PHE A 544 27.27 -8.54 -40.75
CA PHE A 544 26.78 -7.60 -41.77
C PHE A 544 27.52 -6.25 -41.79
N ASP A 545 27.85 -5.73 -42.99
CA ASP A 545 28.17 -4.30 -43.17
C ASP A 545 26.89 -3.43 -43.16
N THR A 546 25.72 -4.03 -43.44
CA THR A 546 24.44 -3.36 -43.73
C THR A 546 23.32 -4.37 -43.52
N VAL A 547 22.28 -4.01 -42.78
CA VAL A 547 21.11 -4.85 -42.46
C VAL A 547 19.89 -4.46 -43.28
N SER A 548 19.00 -5.43 -43.50
CA SER A 548 17.69 -5.29 -44.13
C SER A 548 16.67 -6.12 -43.33
N THR A 549 15.40 -6.10 -43.71
CA THR A 549 14.36 -6.87 -42.98
C THR A 549 14.67 -8.37 -43.04
N GLY A 550 14.57 -9.08 -41.91
CA GLY A 550 15.01 -10.46 -41.75
C GLY A 550 16.53 -10.64 -41.57
N ALA A 551 17.23 -9.63 -41.04
CA ALA A 551 18.64 -9.76 -40.64
C ALA A 551 18.75 -10.36 -39.23
N THR A 552 19.06 -11.66 -39.18
CA THR A 552 19.19 -12.46 -37.95
C THR A 552 20.65 -12.63 -37.52
N ILE A 553 20.89 -12.58 -36.21
CA ILE A 553 22.12 -13.07 -35.55
C ILE A 553 21.78 -14.14 -34.51
N GLU A 554 22.77 -14.97 -34.18
CA GLU A 554 22.70 -16.13 -33.27
C GLU A 554 23.70 -15.90 -32.13
N VAL A 555 23.26 -16.05 -30.87
CA VAL A 555 24.11 -15.90 -29.67
C VAL A 555 24.04 -17.19 -28.84
N ASP A 556 25.20 -17.82 -28.63
CA ASP A 556 25.40 -19.01 -27.79
C ASP A 556 25.49 -18.64 -26.28
N ASP A 557 25.36 -19.65 -25.39
CA ASP A 557 25.60 -19.56 -23.94
C ASP A 557 24.72 -18.50 -23.20
N VAL A 558 23.50 -18.22 -23.68
CA VAL A 558 22.56 -17.25 -23.08
C VAL A 558 21.72 -17.92 -21.99
N ALA A 559 21.81 -17.42 -20.75
CA ALA A 559 21.15 -18.02 -19.59
C ALA A 559 19.65 -17.70 -19.50
N VAL A 560 18.88 -18.60 -18.89
CA VAL A 560 17.48 -18.34 -18.52
C VAL A 560 17.41 -17.25 -17.46
N GLY A 561 16.51 -16.29 -17.66
CA GLY A 561 16.27 -15.14 -16.81
C GLY A 561 16.94 -13.84 -17.29
N SER A 562 17.93 -13.90 -18.18
CA SER A 562 18.66 -12.70 -18.63
C SER A 562 17.76 -11.70 -19.38
N ASP A 563 17.94 -10.42 -19.09
CA ASP A 563 17.31 -9.30 -19.78
C ASP A 563 17.95 -9.14 -21.17
N VAL A 564 17.17 -9.25 -22.24
CA VAL A 564 17.64 -9.12 -23.62
C VAL A 564 17.05 -7.85 -24.23
N GLU A 565 17.88 -6.87 -24.57
CA GLU A 565 17.48 -5.64 -25.25
C GLU A 565 18.21 -5.49 -26.59
N ALA A 566 17.48 -5.20 -27.66
CA ALA A 566 18.06 -4.63 -28.87
C ALA A 566 17.83 -3.11 -28.85
N VAL A 567 18.89 -2.34 -29.05
CA VAL A 567 18.88 -0.88 -28.92
C VAL A 567 19.41 -0.18 -30.16
N TRP A 568 19.03 1.08 -30.33
CA TRP A 568 19.66 2.00 -31.27
C TRP A 568 21.01 2.49 -30.70
N ALA A 569 22.11 2.07 -31.33
CA ALA A 569 23.45 2.11 -30.75
C ALA A 569 24.07 3.53 -30.57
N GLU A 570 23.35 4.59 -30.94
CA GLU A 570 23.75 5.98 -30.68
C GLU A 570 23.12 6.57 -29.40
N THR A 571 21.98 6.02 -28.95
CA THR A 571 21.17 6.59 -27.84
C THR A 571 20.69 5.57 -26.80
N ASP A 572 21.01 4.27 -26.95
CA ASP A 572 20.51 3.15 -26.11
C ASP A 572 18.97 3.02 -26.09
N ALA A 573 18.28 3.60 -27.08
CA ALA A 573 16.83 3.56 -27.23
C ALA A 573 16.35 2.17 -27.68
N THR A 574 15.46 1.55 -26.91
CA THR A 574 15.06 0.14 -27.10
C THR A 574 14.16 -0.04 -28.33
N ILE A 575 14.56 -0.93 -29.25
CA ILE A 575 13.80 -1.30 -30.47
C ILE A 575 13.07 -2.65 -30.32
N GLY A 576 13.31 -3.33 -29.22
CA GLY A 576 12.66 -4.58 -28.82
C GLY A 576 13.40 -5.17 -27.63
N GLY A 577 12.66 -5.80 -26.72
CA GLY A 577 13.26 -6.56 -25.63
C GLY A 577 12.46 -7.82 -25.31
N THR A 578 13.11 -8.77 -24.65
CA THR A 578 12.52 -9.98 -24.06
C THR A 578 13.30 -10.35 -22.81
N HIS A 579 12.80 -11.29 -22.02
CA HIS A 579 13.66 -12.08 -21.14
C HIS A 579 14.01 -13.37 -21.90
N ALA A 580 15.22 -13.91 -21.70
CA ALA A 580 15.57 -15.23 -22.17
C ALA A 580 14.87 -16.27 -21.29
N GLN A 581 13.80 -16.90 -21.79
CA GLN A 581 13.05 -17.92 -21.04
C GLN A 581 12.46 -18.97 -21.96
N PRO A 582 12.32 -20.23 -21.50
CA PRO A 582 11.60 -21.26 -22.25
C PRO A 582 10.10 -20.94 -22.34
N SER A 583 9.43 -21.66 -23.23
CA SER A 583 8.00 -21.50 -23.54
C SER A 583 7.32 -22.85 -23.74
N ILE A 584 6.12 -23.03 -23.16
CA ILE A 584 5.32 -24.26 -23.32
C ILE A 584 3.87 -23.94 -23.70
N ASP A 585 3.40 -24.55 -24.78
CA ASP A 585 2.00 -24.51 -25.22
C ASP A 585 1.19 -25.53 -24.40
N LEU A 586 0.11 -25.08 -23.75
CA LEU A 586 -0.71 -25.90 -22.87
C LEU A 586 -2.18 -25.93 -23.32
N ALA A 587 -2.79 -27.11 -23.27
CA ALA A 587 -4.22 -27.31 -23.48
C ALA A 587 -4.91 -27.72 -22.17
N TYR A 588 -6.17 -27.30 -21.96
CA TYR A 588 -7.00 -27.70 -20.82
C TYR A 588 -8.28 -28.41 -21.30
N ASP A 589 -8.54 -29.64 -20.83
CA ASP A 589 -9.78 -30.39 -21.08
C ASP A 589 -10.28 -31.08 -19.79
N ASP A 590 -11.53 -30.81 -19.40
CA ASP A 590 -12.28 -31.42 -18.27
C ASP A 590 -11.48 -31.63 -16.95
N GLY A 591 -10.55 -30.73 -16.62
CA GLY A 591 -9.70 -30.78 -15.41
C GLY A 591 -8.28 -31.33 -15.61
N THR A 592 -7.92 -31.69 -16.84
CA THR A 592 -6.56 -32.13 -17.23
C THR A 592 -5.85 -30.99 -17.97
N VAL A 593 -4.56 -30.78 -17.69
CA VAL A 593 -3.66 -29.92 -18.49
C VAL A 593 -2.70 -30.82 -19.27
N GLU A 594 -2.61 -30.64 -20.59
CA GLU A 594 -1.74 -31.37 -21.53
C GLU A 594 -0.70 -30.43 -22.14
N HIS A 595 0.56 -30.86 -22.19
CA HIS A 595 1.64 -30.20 -22.96
C HIS A 595 1.46 -30.52 -24.44
N VAL A 596 1.37 -29.50 -25.30
CA VAL A 596 1.02 -29.65 -26.73
C VAL A 596 1.97 -28.93 -27.69
N GLY A 597 3.11 -28.45 -27.20
CA GLY A 597 4.13 -27.70 -27.95
C GLY A 597 5.08 -26.90 -27.06
N GLY A 598 6.18 -26.41 -27.63
CA GLY A 598 7.23 -25.71 -26.90
C GLY A 598 8.32 -26.62 -26.33
N ASP A 599 9.07 -26.10 -25.36
CA ASP A 599 10.26 -26.71 -24.76
C ASP A 599 9.92 -27.87 -23.81
N ALA A 600 10.81 -28.86 -23.69
CA ALA A 600 10.72 -29.90 -22.66
C ALA A 600 11.47 -29.44 -21.40
N LEU A 601 10.80 -29.37 -20.26
CA LEU A 601 11.33 -28.75 -19.04
C LEU A 601 11.28 -29.72 -17.84
N PRO A 602 12.29 -29.76 -16.95
CA PRO A 602 12.28 -30.62 -15.76
C PRO A 602 11.05 -30.35 -14.88
N ALA A 603 10.19 -31.35 -14.70
CA ALA A 603 8.95 -31.20 -13.93
C ALA A 603 9.20 -30.83 -12.46
N ALA A 604 10.35 -31.23 -11.90
CA ALA A 604 10.80 -30.85 -10.56
C ALA A 604 11.03 -29.35 -10.37
N ASP A 605 11.29 -28.62 -11.46
CA ASP A 605 11.57 -27.19 -11.47
C ASP A 605 10.35 -26.39 -12.01
N LEU A 606 9.20 -27.06 -12.20
CA LEU A 606 7.94 -26.49 -12.66
C LEU A 606 6.84 -26.46 -11.58
N GLU A 607 6.12 -25.34 -11.53
CA GLU A 607 4.98 -25.11 -10.63
C GLU A 607 3.77 -24.58 -11.42
N ALA A 608 2.61 -25.22 -11.27
CA ALA A 608 1.35 -24.72 -11.81
C ALA A 608 0.62 -23.84 -10.79
N GLU A 609 0.26 -22.63 -11.22
CA GLU A 609 -0.57 -21.66 -10.52
C GLU A 609 -1.99 -21.73 -11.11
N ILE A 610 -2.95 -22.23 -10.33
CA ILE A 610 -4.33 -22.49 -10.75
C ILE A 610 -5.26 -21.44 -10.16
N TRP A 611 -5.96 -20.68 -11.01
CA TRP A 611 -6.97 -19.72 -10.58
C TRP A 611 -8.37 -20.28 -10.81
N ALA A 612 -9.21 -20.32 -9.77
CA ALA A 612 -10.52 -20.94 -9.78
C ALA A 612 -11.54 -20.17 -8.92
N GLU A 613 -12.82 -20.58 -8.98
CA GLU A 613 -13.95 -19.91 -8.31
C GLU A 613 -13.76 -19.75 -6.79
N ASN A 614 -13.04 -20.66 -6.13
CA ASN A 614 -12.81 -20.62 -4.68
C ASN A 614 -11.48 -19.96 -4.27
N GLY A 615 -10.58 -19.63 -5.20
CA GLY A 615 -9.27 -19.05 -4.87
C GLY A 615 -8.18 -19.25 -5.93
N SER A 616 -6.92 -19.08 -5.52
CA SER A 616 -5.75 -19.48 -6.31
C SER A 616 -4.98 -20.58 -5.56
N TYR A 617 -4.56 -21.62 -6.27
CA TYR A 617 -3.94 -22.82 -5.75
C TYR A 617 -2.64 -23.14 -6.48
N THR A 618 -1.81 -23.98 -5.87
CA THR A 618 -0.47 -24.32 -6.36
C THR A 618 -0.30 -25.84 -6.49
N LEU A 619 0.42 -26.29 -7.52
CA LEU A 619 0.76 -27.70 -7.78
C LEU A 619 2.20 -27.81 -8.29
N THR A 620 3.06 -28.54 -7.58
CA THR A 620 4.43 -28.85 -8.00
C THR A 620 4.40 -30.01 -9.01
N LEU A 621 4.82 -29.79 -10.26
CA LEU A 621 4.69 -30.82 -11.30
C LEU A 621 5.56 -32.06 -11.00
N GLY A 622 6.69 -31.88 -10.32
CA GLY A 622 7.63 -32.96 -9.95
C GLY A 622 7.11 -33.98 -8.93
N ASP A 623 5.98 -33.72 -8.27
CA ASP A 623 5.28 -34.74 -7.45
C ASP A 623 4.35 -35.64 -8.30
N GLU A 624 3.88 -35.14 -9.45
CA GLU A 624 3.02 -35.86 -10.41
C GLU A 624 3.80 -36.52 -11.55
N ILE A 625 4.91 -35.92 -12.00
CA ILE A 625 5.65 -36.29 -13.23
C ILE A 625 7.12 -36.65 -12.94
N ASP A 626 7.47 -37.93 -13.17
CA ASP A 626 8.80 -38.53 -12.99
C ASP A 626 9.80 -38.11 -14.11
N GLY A 627 10.27 -36.85 -14.11
CA GLY A 627 11.38 -36.40 -14.98
C GLY A 627 11.14 -35.05 -15.65
N ASP A 628 11.21 -35.03 -16.99
CA ASP A 628 10.96 -33.87 -17.84
C ASP A 628 9.48 -33.88 -18.29
N PHE A 629 8.87 -32.72 -18.48
CA PHE A 629 7.50 -32.54 -18.98
C PHE A 629 7.57 -32.28 -20.49
N GLU A 630 7.18 -33.27 -21.32
CA GLU A 630 7.31 -33.22 -22.80
C GLU A 630 5.95 -33.34 -23.56
N ASP A 631 5.96 -33.12 -24.88
CA ASP A 631 4.77 -33.13 -25.76
C ASP A 631 3.91 -34.41 -25.58
N GLY A 632 2.67 -34.22 -25.09
CA GLY A 632 1.72 -35.27 -24.77
C GLY A 632 1.72 -35.76 -23.31
N ASP A 633 2.57 -35.22 -22.43
CA ASP A 633 2.42 -35.38 -20.98
C ASP A 633 1.29 -34.51 -20.43
N SER A 634 0.75 -34.90 -19.28
CA SER A 634 -0.38 -34.21 -18.65
C SER A 634 -0.46 -34.40 -17.14
N PHE A 635 -0.99 -33.40 -16.44
CA PHE A 635 -1.30 -33.44 -15.01
C PHE A 635 -2.78 -33.11 -14.75
N THR A 636 -3.30 -33.51 -13.59
CA THR A 636 -4.71 -33.31 -13.22
C THR A 636 -4.84 -32.19 -12.18
N VAL A 637 -5.79 -31.29 -12.39
CA VAL A 637 -6.09 -30.16 -11.51
C VAL A 637 -7.37 -30.46 -10.74
N ASP A 638 -7.22 -30.93 -9.50
CA ASP A 638 -8.32 -31.20 -8.58
C ASP A 638 -7.90 -30.95 -7.12
N ALA A 639 -8.81 -31.18 -6.18
CA ALA A 639 -8.58 -30.86 -4.77
C ALA A 639 -7.63 -31.84 -4.05
N GLU A 640 -7.34 -33.02 -4.62
CA GLU A 640 -6.34 -33.95 -4.07
C GLU A 640 -4.93 -33.79 -4.68
N SER A 641 -4.75 -32.86 -5.65
CA SER A 641 -3.46 -32.53 -6.28
C SER A 641 -2.91 -31.10 -6.02
N VAL A 642 -3.65 -30.22 -5.33
CA VAL A 642 -3.23 -28.81 -5.11
C VAL A 642 -3.21 -28.40 -3.63
N THR A 643 -2.39 -27.40 -3.30
CA THR A 643 -2.40 -26.69 -2.02
C THR A 643 -2.90 -25.25 -2.15
N ASP A 644 -3.29 -24.62 -1.04
CA ASP A 644 -3.58 -23.19 -0.98
C ASP A 644 -2.29 -22.34 -0.81
N ARG A 645 -2.43 -21.01 -0.69
CA ARG A 645 -1.29 -20.09 -0.45
C ARG A 645 -0.59 -20.29 0.90
N SER A 646 -1.19 -21.02 1.83
CA SER A 646 -0.63 -21.38 3.13
C SER A 646 0.20 -22.67 3.05
N GLY A 647 0.04 -23.44 1.96
CA GLY A 647 0.60 -24.78 1.79
C GLY A 647 -0.28 -25.90 2.38
N ASP A 648 -1.54 -25.61 2.71
CA ASP A 648 -2.47 -26.58 3.32
C ASP A 648 -3.29 -27.37 2.27
N ASP A 649 -3.71 -28.59 2.64
CA ASP A 649 -4.59 -29.47 1.85
C ASP A 649 -5.97 -28.80 1.59
N VAL A 650 -6.54 -28.97 0.39
CA VAL A 650 -7.78 -28.30 -0.04
C VAL A 650 -8.98 -29.28 -0.12
N ASP A 651 -10.14 -28.90 0.41
CA ASP A 651 -11.39 -29.70 0.33
C ASP A 651 -12.12 -29.57 -1.03
N GLU A 652 -12.13 -28.38 -1.66
CA GLU A 652 -12.84 -28.11 -2.94
C GLU A 652 -12.29 -26.84 -3.64
N ILE A 653 -11.79 -26.97 -4.89
CA ILE A 653 -11.21 -25.85 -5.67
C ILE A 653 -12.23 -25.03 -6.48
N GLY A 654 -13.44 -25.55 -6.71
CA GLY A 654 -14.46 -24.92 -7.55
C GLY A 654 -14.17 -25.02 -9.06
N THR A 655 -14.67 -24.07 -9.84
CA THR A 655 -14.49 -24.05 -11.31
C THR A 655 -13.20 -23.32 -11.69
N VAL A 656 -12.26 -23.99 -12.38
CA VAL A 656 -11.03 -23.37 -12.91
C VAL A 656 -11.36 -22.25 -13.91
N HIS A 657 -10.58 -21.17 -13.89
CA HIS A 657 -10.69 -20.01 -14.77
C HIS A 657 -9.48 -19.91 -15.71
N HIS A 658 -8.27 -20.16 -15.19
CA HIS A 658 -7.06 -20.39 -15.98
C HIS A 658 -6.01 -21.13 -15.15
N VAL A 659 -5.01 -21.69 -15.83
CA VAL A 659 -3.78 -22.23 -15.24
C VAL A 659 -2.60 -21.52 -15.89
N SER A 660 -1.56 -21.19 -15.12
CA SER A 660 -0.27 -20.77 -15.68
C SER A 660 0.86 -21.56 -15.03
N VAL A 661 1.83 -22.00 -15.82
CA VAL A 661 3.00 -22.74 -15.32
C VAL A 661 4.19 -21.78 -15.21
N ARG A 662 4.93 -21.93 -14.10
CA ARG A 662 6.17 -21.23 -13.77
C ARG A 662 7.34 -22.21 -13.82
N TYR A 663 8.53 -21.69 -14.13
CA TYR A 663 9.82 -22.37 -14.11
C TYR A 663 10.74 -21.69 -13.10
N ASP A 664 11.45 -22.48 -12.27
CA ASP A 664 12.25 -22.03 -11.11
C ASP A 664 11.46 -21.11 -10.13
N GLY A 665 10.12 -21.19 -10.14
CA GLY A 665 9.20 -20.37 -9.35
C GLY A 665 9.02 -18.91 -9.83
N GLU A 666 9.92 -18.42 -10.68
CA GLU A 666 10.00 -17.02 -11.10
C GLU A 666 9.38 -16.77 -12.49
N TYR A 667 9.79 -17.51 -13.51
CA TYR A 667 9.46 -17.21 -14.91
C TYR A 667 8.17 -17.91 -15.35
N ARG A 668 7.20 -17.18 -15.89
CA ARG A 668 5.95 -17.77 -16.42
C ARG A 668 6.18 -18.29 -17.84
N VAL A 669 6.19 -19.62 -17.99
CA VAL A 669 6.57 -20.31 -19.24
C VAL A 669 5.38 -20.75 -20.10
N GLY A 670 4.18 -20.91 -19.52
CA GLY A 670 3.00 -21.36 -20.26
C GLY A 670 1.67 -21.01 -19.59
N TYR A 671 0.59 -21.06 -20.36
CA TYR A 671 -0.77 -20.79 -19.87
C TYR A 671 -1.83 -21.64 -20.58
N ALA A 672 -2.88 -22.02 -19.84
CA ALA A 672 -4.04 -22.74 -20.37
C ALA A 672 -5.35 -22.11 -19.90
N PHE A 673 -6.35 -22.07 -20.79
CA PHE A 673 -7.69 -21.57 -20.50
C PHE A 673 -8.73 -22.66 -20.83
N PRO A 674 -9.78 -22.86 -20.00
CA PRO A 674 -10.90 -23.72 -20.34
C PRO A 674 -11.68 -23.19 -21.55
N GLU A 675 -12.24 -24.09 -22.39
CA GLU A 675 -13.19 -23.69 -23.43
C GLU A 675 -14.46 -23.04 -22.82
N ARG A 676 -14.94 -21.94 -23.42
CA ARG A 676 -16.06 -21.10 -22.95
C ARG A 676 -17.42 -21.42 -23.61
#